data_AF-A0A7K1UIW4-F1
#
_entry.id   AF-A0A7K1UIW4-F1
#
_cell.length_a   1.000
_cell.length_b   1.000
_cell.length_c   1.000
_cell.angle_alpha   90.00
_cell.angle_beta   90.00
_cell.angle_gamma   90.00
#
_symmetry.space_group_name_H-M   'P 1'
#
loop_
_entity.id
_entity.type
_entity.pdbx_description
1 polymer ?
#
loop_
_entity_poly.entity_id
_entity_poly.type
_entity_poly.pdbx_seq_one_letter_code
_entity_poly.pdbx_strand_id
1 'polypeptide(L)'
;MCLHEVGPRSRRPSFGCQLEQGKPLSLSPSLERSAPPPGRLKRWMAYTSSAVLAAGLAVAGSAPAQAAPDDVSEALGKFLGGSAVNIDLDDIAEVNGALAENPSGEHPLVTNPLGAEVLNVVGLDLGDGLQLFGPNGVIQLGAVNQYAEAADDGRAEAASGAVADQGGIAVGASDEFPSDATLDLSALLSEVGGAGTSYLVEDLSLQLGAVSSSIEQVDGADPVPAYQIAGATLNIVSPAVGGVYDSLEGTVDELQVALEGLSSELESLLGAELGVAGVGLSTDVTFTPPDLSALLPENLIGESSGVTVNLATGAVTVDLETLLAANPDLPNLNAMPANSELLSGPVVAAIADGITQAVTDVVTEIVTNLETSISETQLGVSVGLSVPLLASVDLSVDATIGELLAGNADDLVTINTSGVVGELLNLLGLGSVTELANDLVGLLTGALGDSLDVLGDLEGVVDDITGPLATEVVGPLLEVVNQVVAVTVNAQPGVGDLGEGSSTVRAVEINLLPNSPLATVQLASSTVRGTDVVYETSISANPDVVEQGAETVVTGEGFAPGENVTVSIPGEDGVETTANDDGTISVTLPVPDDYGIGPVDVTAVGDVSETPASTTITVIEPDAGDEDGDEDGTEDGVEDGTDDGDVDGTEDGTEDGVEDGTDDGDVDGTEDGVEDGTDDGDVDGTEDGVEDGTDDGDVDGTEDGVEDG
;
A
#
# COMPACT_ATOMS: atom_id res chain seq x y z
N MET A 1 23.49 16.25 -57.79
CA MET A 1 24.18 16.22 -59.09
C MET A 1 25.67 16.33 -58.83
N CYS A 2 26.46 15.26 -59.08
CA CYS A 2 27.92 15.18 -58.84
C CYS A 2 28.35 15.31 -57.35
N LEU A 3 29.48 14.78 -56.87
CA LEU A 3 30.32 13.64 -57.27
C LEU A 3 31.15 13.20 -56.02
N HIS A 4 31.65 11.95 -55.96
CA HIS A 4 32.47 11.48 -54.83
C HIS A 4 33.52 10.43 -55.27
N GLU A 5 34.80 10.74 -55.06
CA GLU A 5 36.00 9.86 -55.19
C GLU A 5 37.20 10.62 -54.55
N VAL A 6 38.26 10.03 -53.99
CA VAL A 6 38.73 8.62 -53.88
C VAL A 6 39.31 8.39 -52.46
N GLY A 7 39.58 7.13 -52.07
CA GLY A 7 40.51 6.78 -50.96
C GLY A 7 42.01 6.95 -51.35
N PRO A 8 42.98 6.12 -50.88
CA PRO A 8 42.81 4.78 -50.25
C PRO A 8 43.81 4.40 -49.11
N ARG A 9 43.61 3.24 -48.44
CA ARG A 9 44.56 2.07 -48.32
C ARG A 9 44.34 1.11 -47.13
N SER A 10 43.89 -0.11 -47.44
CA SER A 10 44.46 -1.44 -47.03
C SER A 10 44.55 -1.85 -45.53
N ARG A 11 44.38 -3.12 -45.11
CA ARG A 11 44.46 -4.43 -45.82
C ARG A 11 43.40 -5.46 -45.34
N ARG A 12 43.10 -6.42 -46.21
CA ARG A 12 42.43 -7.74 -45.99
C ARG A 12 43.46 -8.81 -45.54
N PRO A 13 43.16 -10.14 -45.31
CA PRO A 13 42.00 -10.99 -45.71
C PRO A 13 41.48 -11.86 -44.52
N SER A 14 40.72 -12.98 -44.57
CA SER A 14 39.75 -13.75 -45.43
C SER A 14 39.26 -14.96 -44.59
N PHE A 15 38.22 -15.76 -44.83
CA PHE A 15 37.29 -16.08 -45.95
C PHE A 15 35.84 -16.19 -45.38
N GLY A 16 34.76 -16.63 -46.05
CA GLY A 16 34.52 -17.15 -47.42
C GLY A 16 33.01 -17.16 -47.74
N CYS A 17 32.62 -17.47 -48.99
CA CYS A 17 31.24 -17.29 -49.49
C CYS A 17 30.95 -18.20 -50.70
N GLN A 18 29.67 -18.60 -50.90
CA GLN A 18 28.93 -18.85 -52.17
C GLN A 18 27.71 -19.80 -51.93
N LEU A 19 26.68 -19.92 -52.80
CA LEU A 19 25.84 -18.98 -53.58
C LEU A 19 24.73 -19.77 -54.34
N GLU A 20 23.94 -19.10 -55.20
CA GLU A 20 22.82 -19.58 -56.05
C GLU A 20 21.46 -19.72 -55.31
N GLN A 21 20.41 -18.91 -55.51
CA GLN A 21 19.70 -18.39 -56.71
C GLN A 21 18.89 -19.44 -57.50
N GLY A 22 17.62 -19.17 -57.85
CA GLY A 22 16.77 -20.16 -58.56
C GLY A 22 15.49 -19.71 -59.30
N LYS A 23 14.59 -18.91 -58.68
CA LYS A 23 13.27 -18.47 -59.22
C LYS A 23 12.16 -19.57 -59.39
N PRO A 24 10.86 -19.21 -59.61
CA PRO A 24 9.69 -20.02 -59.21
C PRO A 24 8.71 -20.41 -60.35
N LEU A 25 7.59 -21.10 -60.04
CA LEU A 25 6.21 -20.71 -60.47
C LEU A 25 5.05 -21.64 -59.97
N SER A 26 3.92 -20.98 -59.63
CA SER A 26 2.51 -21.33 -59.90
C SER A 26 1.74 -22.52 -59.24
N LEU A 27 0.54 -22.15 -58.76
CA LEU A 27 -0.78 -22.84 -58.85
C LEU A 27 -1.11 -24.09 -58.01
N SER A 28 -2.09 -23.88 -57.11
CA SER A 28 -3.06 -24.83 -56.52
C SER A 28 -4.03 -25.43 -57.57
N PRO A 29 -5.02 -26.32 -57.25
CA PRO A 29 -5.49 -26.79 -55.92
C PRO A 29 -5.87 -28.29 -55.82
N SER A 30 -6.56 -28.66 -54.71
CA SER A 30 -7.63 -29.67 -54.61
C SER A 30 -7.33 -31.14 -54.21
N LEU A 31 -7.98 -31.55 -53.09
CA LEU A 31 -8.46 -32.91 -52.76
C LEU A 31 -7.37 -33.99 -52.50
N GLU A 32 -7.61 -35.08 -51.77
CA GLU A 32 -8.86 -35.68 -51.25
C GLU A 32 -8.63 -36.46 -49.93
N ARG A 33 -9.70 -36.88 -49.23
CA ARG A 33 -9.64 -37.73 -48.01
C ARG A 33 -9.17 -39.16 -48.32
N SER A 34 -8.31 -39.73 -47.47
CA SER A 34 -8.20 -41.19 -47.28
C SER A 34 -7.65 -41.55 -45.90
N ALA A 35 -8.12 -42.65 -45.30
CA ALA A 35 -7.77 -43.07 -43.94
C ALA A 35 -6.86 -44.34 -43.93
N PRO A 36 -5.96 -44.51 -42.95
CA PRO A 36 -5.09 -45.68 -42.84
C PRO A 36 -5.76 -46.89 -42.13
N PRO A 37 -5.36 -48.14 -42.45
CA PRO A 37 -5.86 -49.35 -41.80
C PRO A 37 -5.07 -49.72 -40.50
N PRO A 38 -5.64 -50.52 -39.58
CA PRO A 38 -5.04 -50.81 -38.27
C PRO A 38 -3.99 -51.94 -38.27
N GLY A 39 -2.92 -51.78 -37.46
CA GLY A 39 -1.73 -52.65 -37.48
C GLY A 39 -1.07 -52.96 -36.13
N ARG A 40 -1.85 -53.49 -35.17
CA ARG A 40 -1.45 -54.18 -33.90
C ARG A 40 0.00 -54.05 -33.36
N LEU A 41 0.10 -53.36 -32.21
CA LEU A 41 0.78 -53.80 -30.97
C LEU A 41 2.24 -54.32 -31.02
N LYS A 42 3.14 -53.52 -30.43
CA LYS A 42 4.16 -54.04 -29.49
C LYS A 42 4.46 -53.00 -28.40
N ARG A 43 4.46 -53.44 -27.13
CA ARG A 43 4.78 -52.60 -25.96
C ARG A 43 6.26 -52.22 -25.96
N TRP A 44 6.56 -50.96 -25.66
CA TRP A 44 7.70 -50.53 -24.85
C TRP A 44 7.14 -49.67 -23.72
N MET A 45 7.75 -49.74 -22.53
CA MET A 45 7.38 -48.95 -21.35
C MET A 45 8.58 -48.10 -20.96
N ALA A 46 8.39 -46.79 -20.94
CA ALA A 46 9.17 -45.80 -20.21
C ALA A 46 8.17 -44.72 -19.79
N TYR A 47 8.14 -44.35 -18.50
CA TYR A 47 7.11 -43.48 -17.96
C TYR A 47 7.48 -42.01 -18.10
N THR A 48 6.69 -41.26 -18.86
CA THR A 48 6.56 -39.79 -18.78
C THR A 48 5.13 -39.40 -19.14
N SER A 49 4.43 -38.82 -18.15
CA SER A 49 3.30 -37.88 -18.32
C SER A 49 1.95 -38.35 -18.92
N SER A 50 0.94 -37.53 -18.60
CA SER A 50 -0.24 -37.17 -19.40
C SER A 50 -1.58 -37.93 -19.26
N ALA A 51 -2.61 -37.08 -19.16
CA ALA A 51 -3.97 -37.18 -19.73
C ALA A 51 -5.11 -37.82 -18.91
N VAL A 52 -5.88 -36.92 -18.26
CA VAL A 52 -7.31 -36.67 -18.52
C VAL A 52 -8.20 -37.88 -18.81
N LEU A 53 -9.12 -38.15 -17.89
CA LEU A 53 -10.33 -38.95 -18.13
C LEU A 53 -11.57 -38.09 -17.82
N ALA A 54 -12.13 -37.46 -18.86
CA ALA A 54 -13.32 -36.62 -18.74
C ALA A 54 -14.63 -37.44 -18.67
N ALA A 55 -15.70 -36.77 -18.22
CA ALA A 55 -17.10 -37.23 -18.22
C ALA A 55 -17.51 -38.28 -17.16
N GLY A 56 -17.38 -37.92 -15.88
CA GLY A 56 -18.28 -38.35 -14.82
C GLY A 56 -19.02 -37.13 -14.26
N LEU A 57 -20.29 -36.93 -14.60
CA LEU A 57 -21.02 -35.71 -14.22
C LEU A 57 -21.53 -35.80 -12.77
N ALA A 58 -20.80 -35.17 -11.85
CA ALA A 58 -21.25 -34.92 -10.49
C ALA A 58 -20.86 -33.48 -10.13
N VAL A 59 -21.86 -32.61 -9.92
CA VAL A 59 -21.64 -31.32 -9.25
C VAL A 59 -21.61 -31.63 -7.75
N ALA A 60 -20.43 -32.04 -7.27
CA ALA A 60 -20.03 -31.72 -5.92
C ALA A 60 -19.38 -30.34 -6.01
N GLY A 61 -19.98 -29.33 -5.38
CA GLY A 61 -19.22 -28.13 -5.07
C GLY A 61 -18.16 -28.54 -4.06
N SER A 62 -16.90 -28.25 -4.36
CA SER A 62 -15.91 -28.05 -3.33
C SER A 62 -16.31 -26.79 -2.57
N ALA A 63 -17.11 -26.94 -1.52
CA ALA A 63 -16.94 -26.02 -0.41
C ALA A 63 -15.45 -26.09 0.01
N PRO A 64 -14.87 -25.01 0.55
CA PRO A 64 -13.65 -25.16 1.34
C PRO A 64 -13.89 -26.26 2.38
N ALA A 65 -12.82 -26.98 2.74
CA ALA A 65 -12.91 -27.86 3.90
C ALA A 65 -13.36 -26.99 5.08
N GLN A 66 -14.50 -27.31 5.70
CA GLN A 66 -14.76 -26.76 7.02
C GLN A 66 -13.79 -27.46 7.95
N ALA A 67 -12.93 -26.68 8.60
CA ALA A 67 -12.01 -27.12 9.64
C ALA A 67 -12.72 -28.02 10.67
N ALA A 68 -11.95 -28.86 11.36
CA ALA A 68 -12.50 -29.61 12.46
C ALA A 68 -12.90 -28.63 13.58
N PRO A 69 -14.00 -28.86 14.33
CA PRO A 69 -14.31 -28.07 15.52
C PRO A 69 -13.28 -28.23 16.67
N ASP A 70 -12.18 -28.92 16.40
CA ASP A 70 -11.13 -29.37 17.32
C ASP A 70 -9.75 -28.75 16.92
N ASP A 71 -9.71 -27.86 15.91
CA ASP A 71 -8.49 -27.15 15.49
C ASP A 71 -8.15 -25.97 16.43
N VAL A 72 -6.90 -25.92 16.88
CA VAL A 72 -6.35 -24.90 17.81
C VAL A 72 -5.66 -23.75 17.09
N SER A 73 -5.19 -23.99 15.86
CA SER A 73 -4.66 -22.95 14.99
C SER A 73 -4.92 -23.23 13.50
N GLU A 74 -5.24 -22.17 12.77
CA GLU A 74 -5.42 -22.16 11.33
C GLU A 74 -4.78 -20.90 10.73
N ALA A 75 -4.11 -21.05 9.59
CA ALA A 75 -3.49 -19.95 8.85
C ALA A 75 -3.68 -20.09 7.33
N LEU A 76 -3.96 -18.98 6.65
CA LEU A 76 -4.17 -18.92 5.21
C LEU A 76 -3.52 -17.68 4.59
N GLY A 77 -2.42 -17.89 3.87
CA GLY A 77 -1.82 -16.89 2.98
C GLY A 77 -2.34 -17.07 1.55
N LYS A 78 -3.07 -16.11 0.99
CA LYS A 78 -3.69 -16.19 -0.33
C LYS A 78 -3.51 -14.92 -1.15
N PHE A 79 -2.82 -15.02 -2.29
CA PHE A 79 -2.46 -13.84 -3.08
C PHE A 79 -3.61 -13.25 -3.88
N LEU A 80 -4.52 -14.09 -4.39
CA LEU A 80 -5.60 -13.65 -5.27
C LEU A 80 -6.93 -14.28 -4.86
N GLY A 81 -7.92 -13.43 -4.59
CA GLY A 81 -9.31 -13.80 -4.25
C GLY A 81 -10.32 -12.73 -4.69
N GLY A 82 -11.58 -12.88 -4.28
CA GLY A 82 -12.68 -11.98 -4.65
C GLY A 82 -13.60 -12.54 -5.73
N SER A 83 -14.25 -11.70 -6.54
CA SER A 83 -15.25 -12.16 -7.51
C SER A 83 -15.33 -11.31 -8.79
N ALA A 84 -15.79 -11.91 -9.89
CA ALA A 84 -15.92 -11.26 -11.18
C ALA A 84 -17.09 -11.84 -11.99
N VAL A 85 -18.08 -11.02 -12.35
CA VAL A 85 -19.22 -11.39 -13.22
C VAL A 85 -19.91 -12.72 -12.83
N ASN A 86 -20.19 -12.90 -11.54
CA ASN A 86 -20.77 -14.12 -10.92
C ASN A 86 -19.87 -15.36 -10.93
N ILE A 87 -18.58 -15.22 -11.24
CA ILE A 87 -17.54 -16.20 -10.94
C ILE A 87 -16.90 -15.79 -9.62
N ASP A 88 -16.81 -16.73 -8.70
CA ASP A 88 -15.99 -16.58 -7.50
C ASP A 88 -14.53 -16.88 -7.88
N LEU A 89 -13.60 -15.99 -7.55
CA LEU A 89 -12.17 -16.22 -7.81
C LEU A 89 -11.59 -17.21 -6.80
N ASP A 90 -12.22 -17.34 -5.62
CA ASP A 90 -11.76 -18.21 -4.57
C ASP A 90 -12.05 -19.70 -4.87
N ASP A 91 -13.00 -19.99 -5.77
CA ASP A 91 -13.29 -21.31 -6.37
C ASP A 91 -12.21 -21.77 -7.40
N ILE A 92 -11.30 -20.88 -7.84
CA ILE A 92 -10.34 -21.18 -8.90
C ILE A 92 -9.11 -21.91 -8.32
N ALA A 93 -9.10 -23.24 -8.45
CA ALA A 93 -8.07 -24.12 -7.90
C ALA A 93 -6.61 -23.85 -8.37
N GLU A 94 -6.40 -22.99 -9.37
CA GLU A 94 -5.08 -22.54 -9.84
C GLU A 94 -4.54 -21.32 -9.06
N VAL A 95 -5.35 -20.69 -8.19
CA VAL A 95 -4.99 -19.56 -7.33
C VAL A 95 -5.24 -19.84 -5.83
N ASN A 96 -5.31 -21.12 -5.45
CA ASN A 96 -5.37 -21.54 -4.05
C ASN A 96 -4.19 -20.98 -3.25
N GLY A 97 -4.44 -20.65 -1.97
CA GLY A 97 -3.43 -20.17 -1.04
C GLY A 97 -2.47 -21.24 -0.53
N ALA A 98 -1.62 -20.87 0.42
CA ALA A 98 -1.05 -21.78 1.41
C ALA A 98 -2.01 -21.83 2.60
N LEU A 99 -2.46 -23.03 2.98
CA LEU A 99 -3.36 -23.28 4.12
C LEU A 99 -2.65 -24.23 5.09
N ALA A 100 -2.56 -23.87 6.36
CA ALA A 100 -2.08 -24.70 7.46
C ALA A 100 -3.18 -24.82 8.53
N GLU A 101 -3.34 -26.02 9.08
CA GLU A 101 -4.42 -26.43 9.99
C GLU A 101 -3.82 -27.38 11.06
N ASN A 102 -4.10 -27.16 12.35
CA ASN A 102 -3.54 -27.94 13.45
C ASN A 102 -4.58 -28.10 14.58
N PRO A 103 -4.89 -29.34 15.05
CA PRO A 103 -4.22 -30.61 14.77
C PRO A 103 -4.90 -31.49 13.70
N SER A 104 -5.90 -30.99 12.95
CA SER A 104 -6.57 -31.80 11.92
C SER A 104 -5.74 -31.99 10.64
N GLY A 105 -4.74 -31.13 10.39
CA GLY A 105 -3.83 -31.20 9.25
C GLY A 105 -2.51 -31.95 9.52
N GLU A 106 -1.94 -32.59 8.49
CA GLU A 106 -0.56 -33.14 8.52
C GLU A 106 0.51 -32.05 8.24
N HIS A 107 0.12 -30.77 8.15
CA HIS A 107 0.91 -29.69 7.55
C HIS A 107 0.88 -28.40 8.40
N PRO A 108 1.59 -28.35 9.53
CA PRO A 108 1.70 -27.15 10.37
C PRO A 108 2.50 -26.00 9.71
N LEU A 109 3.11 -26.23 8.55
CA LEU A 109 3.83 -25.22 7.76
C LEU A 109 3.66 -25.50 6.26
N VAL A 110 3.20 -24.51 5.50
CA VAL A 110 2.91 -24.62 4.06
C VAL A 110 3.38 -23.39 3.31
N THR A 111 4.03 -23.61 2.16
CA THR A 111 4.29 -22.57 1.15
C THR A 111 3.72 -22.98 -0.22
N ASN A 112 3.22 -21.99 -0.96
CA ASN A 112 2.59 -22.22 -2.27
C ASN A 112 2.88 -21.06 -3.26
N PRO A 113 4.11 -20.93 -3.79
CA PRO A 113 4.48 -19.83 -4.69
C PRO A 113 3.72 -19.89 -6.02
N LEU A 114 3.22 -18.73 -6.46
CA LEU A 114 2.34 -18.59 -7.62
C LEU A 114 3.02 -17.79 -8.73
N GLY A 115 3.34 -18.46 -9.83
CA GLY A 115 4.05 -17.88 -10.97
C GLY A 115 3.15 -17.03 -11.87
N ALA A 116 3.69 -15.95 -12.42
CA ALA A 116 2.98 -15.03 -13.32
C ALA A 116 2.39 -15.74 -14.55
N GLU A 117 3.00 -16.82 -15.05
CA GLU A 117 2.47 -17.61 -16.17
C GLU A 117 1.19 -18.39 -15.81
N VAL A 118 0.92 -18.66 -14.54
CA VAL A 118 -0.35 -19.26 -14.09
C VAL A 118 -1.44 -18.19 -14.08
N LEU A 119 -1.19 -17.08 -13.39
CA LEU A 119 -2.09 -15.93 -13.30
C LEU A 119 -2.51 -15.42 -14.69
N ASN A 120 -1.55 -15.28 -15.62
CA ASN A 120 -1.81 -14.82 -16.98
C ASN A 120 -2.42 -15.89 -17.93
N VAL A 121 -2.73 -17.09 -17.43
CA VAL A 121 -3.48 -18.13 -18.15
C VAL A 121 -4.95 -18.22 -17.69
N VAL A 122 -5.30 -17.67 -16.52
CA VAL A 122 -6.68 -17.56 -16.00
C VAL A 122 -7.45 -16.45 -16.74
N GLY A 123 -7.62 -16.61 -18.05
CA GLY A 123 -8.32 -15.67 -18.93
C GLY A 123 -9.83 -15.64 -18.68
N LEU A 124 -10.23 -14.97 -17.60
CA LEU A 124 -11.62 -14.81 -17.17
C LEU A 124 -12.31 -13.71 -17.98
N ASP A 125 -13.34 -14.09 -18.72
CA ASP A 125 -14.14 -13.22 -19.61
C ASP A 125 -15.10 -12.36 -18.77
N LEU A 126 -14.96 -11.03 -18.85
CA LEU A 126 -15.79 -10.06 -18.14
C LEU A 126 -17.03 -9.64 -18.94
N GLY A 127 -17.17 -10.09 -20.19
CA GLY A 127 -18.18 -9.61 -21.13
C GLY A 127 -17.62 -8.64 -22.17
N ASP A 128 -18.35 -8.52 -23.29
CA ASP A 128 -18.08 -7.64 -24.45
C ASP A 128 -16.64 -7.64 -25.03
N GLY A 129 -15.81 -8.62 -24.65
CA GLY A 129 -14.44 -8.82 -25.11
C GLY A 129 -13.37 -8.46 -24.07
N LEU A 130 -13.77 -7.95 -22.91
CA LEU A 130 -12.89 -7.66 -21.77
C LEU A 130 -12.45 -8.97 -21.09
N GLN A 131 -11.22 -8.99 -20.58
CA GLN A 131 -10.69 -10.08 -19.76
C GLN A 131 -10.18 -9.50 -18.43
N LEU A 132 -10.34 -10.22 -17.33
CA LEU A 132 -9.81 -9.77 -16.04
C LEU A 132 -8.29 -9.95 -15.97
N PHE A 133 -7.79 -11.11 -16.37
CA PHE A 133 -6.35 -11.44 -16.38
C PHE A 133 -5.90 -11.95 -17.75
N GLY A 134 -4.58 -11.93 -17.97
CA GLY A 134 -3.93 -12.47 -19.16
C GLY A 134 -3.36 -11.39 -20.09
N PRO A 135 -2.93 -11.77 -21.31
CA PRO A 135 -2.10 -10.90 -22.17
C PRO A 135 -2.75 -9.61 -22.69
N ASN A 136 -4.06 -9.41 -22.45
CA ASN A 136 -4.80 -8.17 -22.69
C ASN A 136 -5.87 -8.02 -21.58
N GLY A 137 -5.58 -8.50 -20.37
CA GLY A 137 -6.47 -8.42 -19.22
C GLY A 137 -6.39 -7.06 -18.53
N VAL A 138 -7.50 -6.61 -17.96
CA VAL A 138 -7.61 -5.37 -17.17
C VAL A 138 -6.62 -5.36 -16.00
N ILE A 139 -6.26 -6.52 -15.45
CA ILE A 139 -5.25 -6.67 -14.39
C ILE A 139 -4.16 -7.65 -14.85
N GLN A 140 -2.91 -7.24 -14.70
CA GLN A 140 -1.71 -8.04 -14.97
C GLN A 140 -0.89 -8.13 -13.68
N LEU A 141 -0.49 -9.34 -13.29
CA LEU A 141 0.09 -9.64 -11.98
C LEU A 141 1.47 -10.29 -12.11
N GLY A 142 2.40 -9.90 -11.23
CA GLY A 142 3.73 -10.49 -11.07
C GLY A 142 3.72 -11.88 -10.43
N ALA A 143 4.92 -12.47 -10.28
CA ALA A 143 5.12 -13.71 -9.52
C ALA A 143 5.26 -13.41 -8.02
N VAL A 144 4.75 -14.31 -7.18
CA VAL A 144 4.53 -14.09 -5.74
C VAL A 144 4.76 -15.35 -4.92
N ASN A 145 4.87 -15.18 -3.60
CA ASN A 145 4.87 -16.28 -2.64
C ASN A 145 3.62 -16.26 -1.74
N GLN A 146 3.35 -17.38 -1.08
CA GLN A 146 2.21 -17.58 -0.17
C GLN A 146 2.68 -18.49 0.98
N TYR A 147 2.42 -18.10 2.23
CA TYR A 147 2.91 -18.73 3.45
C TYR A 147 1.78 -18.93 4.47
N ALA A 148 1.79 -20.05 5.18
CA ALA A 148 0.94 -20.31 6.34
C ALA A 148 1.64 -21.25 7.33
N GLU A 149 1.54 -20.96 8.62
CA GLU A 149 2.05 -21.75 9.75
C GLU A 149 0.99 -21.83 10.85
N ALA A 150 0.80 -23.03 11.42
CA ALA A 150 -0.22 -23.36 12.41
C ALA A 150 0.37 -24.31 13.46
N ALA A 151 0.63 -23.82 14.67
CA ALA A 151 1.31 -24.52 15.76
C ALA A 151 0.33 -25.14 16.78
N ASP A 152 0.84 -26.11 17.53
CA ASP A 152 0.12 -26.93 18.52
C ASP A 152 -0.15 -26.21 19.85
N ASP A 153 0.47 -25.05 20.06
CA ASP A 153 0.23 -24.11 21.15
C ASP A 153 -0.80 -23.00 20.80
N GLY A 154 -1.44 -23.09 19.63
CA GLY A 154 -2.47 -22.14 19.18
C GLY A 154 -1.92 -20.95 18.38
N ARG A 155 -0.61 -20.83 18.18
CA ARG A 155 -0.01 -19.80 17.32
C ARG A 155 -0.30 -20.05 15.84
N ALA A 156 -0.58 -18.96 15.11
CA ALA A 156 -0.82 -18.96 13.67
C ALA A 156 -0.11 -17.77 12.99
N GLU A 157 0.59 -18.01 11.87
CA GLU A 157 1.17 -16.95 11.02
C GLU A 157 0.77 -17.17 9.56
N ALA A 158 0.30 -16.13 8.88
CA ALA A 158 0.02 -16.15 7.45
C ALA A 158 0.69 -14.97 6.74
N ALA A 159 1.19 -15.19 5.53
CA ALA A 159 1.77 -14.13 4.70
C ALA A 159 1.54 -14.34 3.19
N SER A 160 1.52 -13.25 2.41
CA SER A 160 1.24 -13.32 0.97
C SER A 160 1.85 -12.16 0.18
N GLY A 161 2.24 -12.41 -1.08
CA GLY A 161 2.75 -11.40 -2.02
C GLY A 161 4.28 -11.44 -2.19
N ALA A 162 4.94 -10.29 -2.09
CA ALA A 162 6.41 -10.21 -1.99
C ALA A 162 6.89 -10.60 -0.59
N VAL A 163 6.72 -11.88 -0.25
CA VAL A 163 7.11 -12.49 1.04
C VAL A 163 8.14 -13.59 0.80
N ALA A 164 9.03 -13.80 1.76
CA ALA A 164 10.02 -14.87 1.69
C ALA A 164 9.40 -16.24 2.04
N ASP A 165 10.15 -17.32 1.83
CA ASP A 165 9.73 -18.70 2.19
C ASP A 165 9.54 -18.92 3.71
N GLN A 166 9.86 -17.90 4.52
CA GLN A 166 9.73 -17.89 5.99
C GLN A 166 8.82 -16.76 6.50
N GLY A 167 7.69 -16.51 5.82
CA GLY A 167 6.63 -15.56 6.20
C GLY A 167 6.98 -14.07 5.98
N GLY A 168 8.16 -13.65 6.42
CA GLY A 168 8.56 -12.25 6.46
C GLY A 168 8.47 -11.50 5.12
N ILE A 169 7.88 -10.31 5.17
CA ILE A 169 7.76 -9.36 4.06
C ILE A 169 9.15 -9.01 3.49
N ALA A 170 9.28 -9.08 2.16
CA ALA A 170 10.53 -9.06 1.42
C ALA A 170 10.52 -8.09 0.22
N VAL A 171 9.77 -6.99 0.33
CA VAL A 171 9.62 -5.96 -0.71
C VAL A 171 10.98 -5.47 -1.23
N GLY A 172 11.19 -5.61 -2.54
CA GLY A 172 12.42 -5.18 -3.24
C GLY A 172 13.68 -5.99 -2.91
N ALA A 173 13.60 -7.08 -2.15
CA ALA A 173 14.76 -7.83 -1.67
C ALA A 173 15.19 -9.02 -2.56
N SER A 174 14.35 -9.44 -3.53
CA SER A 174 14.68 -10.54 -4.45
C SER A 174 14.18 -10.27 -5.88
N ASP A 175 14.97 -10.67 -6.88
CA ASP A 175 14.57 -10.67 -8.31
C ASP A 175 13.54 -11.79 -8.64
N GLU A 176 13.12 -12.59 -7.66
CA GLU A 176 12.39 -13.85 -7.82
C GLU A 176 10.86 -13.68 -7.62
N PHE A 177 10.45 -12.73 -6.77
CA PHE A 177 9.04 -12.41 -6.49
C PHE A 177 8.78 -10.88 -6.58
N PRO A 178 8.66 -10.32 -7.80
CA PRO A 178 8.45 -8.88 -7.96
C PRO A 178 7.07 -8.39 -7.50
N SER A 179 6.05 -9.27 -7.42
CA SER A 179 4.64 -9.02 -7.00
C SER A 179 3.91 -7.76 -7.49
N ASP A 180 4.46 -7.00 -8.44
CA ASP A 180 3.84 -5.82 -9.05
C ASP A 180 2.46 -6.15 -9.67
N ALA A 181 1.55 -5.18 -9.65
CA ALA A 181 0.23 -5.27 -10.27
C ALA A 181 -0.03 -4.06 -11.19
N THR A 182 -0.31 -4.31 -12.47
CA THR A 182 -0.67 -3.27 -13.45
C THR A 182 -2.15 -3.40 -13.81
N LEU A 183 -2.90 -2.32 -13.64
CA LEU A 183 -4.30 -2.21 -14.02
C LEU A 183 -4.41 -1.37 -15.30
N ASP A 184 -4.77 -1.98 -16.43
CA ASP A 184 -5.13 -1.30 -17.68
C ASP A 184 -6.65 -1.02 -17.65
N LEU A 185 -7.00 0.23 -17.38
CA LEU A 185 -8.35 0.68 -17.10
C LEU A 185 -8.97 1.43 -18.30
N SER A 186 -8.21 1.71 -19.35
CA SER A 186 -8.68 2.40 -20.57
C SER A 186 -9.91 1.69 -21.18
N ALA A 187 -9.92 0.37 -21.14
CA ALA A 187 -11.00 -0.45 -21.68
C ALA A 187 -12.31 -0.38 -20.87
N LEU A 188 -12.30 0.18 -19.65
CA LEU A 188 -13.50 0.38 -18.81
C LEU A 188 -14.14 1.78 -18.99
N LEU A 189 -13.46 2.71 -19.66
CA LEU A 189 -13.93 4.09 -19.86
C LEU A 189 -15.24 4.17 -20.67
N SER A 190 -15.59 3.12 -21.42
CA SER A 190 -16.87 3.03 -22.16
C SER A 190 -18.09 2.82 -21.25
N GLU A 191 -17.92 2.21 -20.08
CA GLU A 191 -19.05 1.77 -19.23
C GLU A 191 -19.54 2.87 -18.28
N VAL A 192 -18.62 3.73 -17.84
CA VAL A 192 -18.92 5.00 -17.15
C VAL A 192 -19.09 6.18 -18.12
N GLY A 193 -18.70 5.99 -19.38
CA GLY A 193 -18.81 6.97 -20.44
C GLY A 193 -20.22 7.20 -20.97
N GLY A 194 -20.81 8.35 -20.63
CA GLY A 194 -21.66 9.03 -21.59
C GLY A 194 -20.88 9.35 -22.89
N ALA A 195 -21.57 9.74 -23.97
CA ALA A 195 -20.95 10.04 -25.28
C ALA A 195 -20.14 11.37 -25.30
N GLY A 196 -19.35 11.61 -24.26
CA GLY A 196 -18.60 12.82 -23.97
C GLY A 196 -17.67 12.71 -22.76
N THR A 197 -17.21 11.52 -22.34
CA THR A 197 -16.06 11.37 -21.41
C THR A 197 -14.72 11.26 -22.16
N SER A 198 -14.74 10.84 -23.42
CA SER A 198 -13.54 10.61 -24.25
C SER A 198 -12.78 11.88 -24.68
N TYR A 199 -13.15 13.06 -24.15
CA TYR A 199 -12.33 14.27 -24.23
C TYR A 199 -11.62 14.56 -22.89
N LEU A 200 -12.13 14.02 -21.78
CA LEU A 200 -11.50 14.10 -20.47
C LEU A 200 -10.42 13.03 -20.32
N VAL A 201 -10.73 11.77 -20.64
CA VAL A 201 -9.80 10.64 -20.55
C VAL A 201 -9.81 9.86 -21.86
N GLU A 202 -8.62 9.65 -22.45
CA GLU A 202 -8.38 8.72 -23.56
C GLU A 202 -7.79 7.39 -23.06
N ASP A 203 -6.77 7.46 -22.20
CA ASP A 203 -6.17 6.29 -21.53
C ASP A 203 -6.14 6.47 -19.99
N LEU A 204 -6.26 5.35 -19.27
CA LEU A 204 -6.18 5.28 -17.81
C LEU A 204 -5.49 3.99 -17.37
N SER A 205 -4.50 4.08 -16.50
CA SER A 205 -3.90 2.90 -15.84
C SER A 205 -3.38 3.20 -14.44
N LEU A 206 -3.44 2.22 -13.55
CA LEU A 206 -2.87 2.27 -12.21
C LEU A 206 -1.81 1.17 -12.08
N GLN A 207 -0.59 1.55 -11.75
CA GLN A 207 0.48 0.62 -11.42
C GLN A 207 0.67 0.60 -9.91
N LEU A 208 0.70 -0.59 -9.32
CA LEU A 208 1.05 -0.83 -7.92
C LEU A 208 2.37 -1.61 -7.93
N GLY A 209 3.39 -1.07 -7.28
CA GLY A 209 4.63 -1.80 -7.03
C GLY A 209 4.41 -2.91 -6.00
N ALA A 210 5.31 -3.91 -6.00
CA ALA A 210 5.34 -5.07 -5.12
C ALA A 210 4.44 -4.98 -3.85
N VAL A 211 3.29 -5.66 -3.88
CA VAL A 211 2.35 -5.73 -2.75
C VAL A 211 2.61 -6.96 -1.88
N SER A 212 2.32 -6.84 -0.59
CA SER A 212 2.46 -7.91 0.41
C SER A 212 1.61 -7.67 1.66
N SER A 213 1.27 -8.74 2.37
CA SER A 213 0.71 -8.69 3.72
C SER A 213 1.23 -9.84 4.58
N SER A 214 1.12 -9.68 5.90
CA SER A 214 1.31 -10.74 6.88
C SER A 214 0.43 -10.50 8.10
N ILE A 215 0.07 -11.55 8.83
CA ILE A 215 -0.65 -11.47 10.10
C ILE A 215 -0.20 -12.61 11.01
N GLU A 216 0.07 -12.28 12.26
CA GLU A 216 0.49 -13.19 13.31
C GLU A 216 -0.55 -13.18 14.42
N GLN A 217 -0.87 -14.35 14.99
CA GLN A 217 -1.65 -14.48 16.22
C GLN A 217 -0.94 -15.50 17.11
N VAL A 218 -0.74 -15.16 18.37
CA VAL A 218 0.03 -15.97 19.34
C VAL A 218 -0.89 -16.23 20.53
N ASP A 219 -0.98 -17.50 20.95
CA ASP A 219 -1.64 -17.95 22.18
C ASP A 219 -3.06 -17.36 22.38
N GLY A 220 -3.84 -17.27 21.29
CA GLY A 220 -5.21 -16.73 21.29
C GLY A 220 -5.35 -15.21 21.46
N ALA A 221 -4.27 -14.45 21.57
CA ALA A 221 -4.27 -12.99 21.75
C ALA A 221 -4.83 -12.22 20.53
N ASP A 222 -4.94 -10.88 20.65
CA ASP A 222 -5.30 -10.02 19.52
C ASP A 222 -4.30 -10.18 18.34
N PRO A 223 -4.78 -10.45 17.10
CA PRO A 223 -3.89 -10.67 15.96
C PRO A 223 -3.23 -9.37 15.50
N VAL A 224 -2.00 -9.49 14.99
CA VAL A 224 -1.12 -8.38 14.61
C VAL A 224 -1.00 -8.28 13.08
N PRO A 225 -1.82 -7.47 12.40
CA PRO A 225 -1.79 -7.33 10.94
C PRO A 225 -0.70 -6.36 10.45
N ALA A 226 -0.04 -6.71 9.35
CA ALA A 226 0.87 -5.86 8.60
C ALA A 226 0.61 -5.94 7.09
N TYR A 227 0.94 -4.87 6.38
CA TYR A 227 0.90 -4.80 4.92
C TYR A 227 2.02 -3.91 4.39
N GLN A 228 2.41 -4.12 3.14
CA GLN A 228 3.31 -3.21 2.44
C GLN A 228 2.99 -3.16 0.93
N ILE A 229 3.05 -1.95 0.37
CA ILE A 229 2.94 -1.62 -1.05
C ILE A 229 4.20 -0.82 -1.41
N ALA A 230 4.96 -1.27 -2.42
CA ALA A 230 6.25 -0.69 -2.76
C ALA A 230 6.21 0.68 -3.48
N GLY A 231 5.00 1.16 -3.81
CA GLY A 231 4.74 2.40 -4.54
C GLY A 231 3.44 2.29 -5.33
N ALA A 232 2.87 3.42 -5.75
CA ALA A 232 1.67 3.43 -6.58
C ALA A 232 1.70 4.61 -7.56
N THR A 233 1.46 4.35 -8.84
CA THR A 233 1.54 5.33 -9.92
C THR A 233 0.27 5.31 -10.77
N LEU A 234 -0.53 6.37 -10.68
CA LEU A 234 -1.70 6.61 -11.52
C LEU A 234 -1.27 7.33 -12.80
N ASN A 235 -1.68 6.83 -13.97
CA ASN A 235 -1.34 7.37 -15.28
C ASN A 235 -2.63 7.64 -16.04
N ILE A 236 -2.77 8.85 -16.58
CA ILE A 236 -3.97 9.33 -17.30
C ILE A 236 -3.50 10.00 -18.59
N VAL A 237 -4.15 9.76 -19.72
CA VAL A 237 -4.00 10.60 -20.92
C VAL A 237 -5.29 11.39 -21.09
N SER A 238 -5.17 12.73 -21.07
CA SER A 238 -6.30 13.66 -21.09
C SER A 238 -6.20 14.62 -22.27
N PRO A 239 -7.03 14.45 -23.31
CA PRO A 239 -7.14 15.42 -24.40
C PRO A 239 -7.54 16.83 -23.92
N ALA A 240 -8.29 16.94 -22.82
CA ALA A 240 -8.66 18.20 -22.19
C ALA A 240 -7.46 18.94 -21.59
N VAL A 241 -6.51 18.23 -20.96
CA VAL A 241 -5.23 18.80 -20.53
C VAL A 241 -4.36 19.15 -21.75
N GLY A 242 -4.41 18.33 -22.81
CA GLY A 242 -3.76 18.62 -24.10
C GLY A 242 -4.23 19.94 -24.73
N GLY A 243 -5.51 20.29 -24.60
CA GLY A 243 -6.08 21.54 -25.12
C GLY A 243 -5.48 22.82 -24.53
N VAL A 244 -4.74 22.74 -23.41
CA VAL A 244 -3.95 23.86 -22.89
C VAL A 244 -2.77 24.17 -23.81
N TYR A 245 -2.11 23.15 -24.39
CA TYR A 245 -1.06 23.33 -25.39
C TYR A 245 -1.62 23.98 -26.66
N ASP A 246 -2.76 23.48 -27.18
CA ASP A 246 -3.43 24.07 -28.35
C ASP A 246 -3.77 25.57 -28.13
N SER A 247 -4.12 25.93 -26.90
CA SER A 247 -4.44 27.32 -26.52
C SER A 247 -3.19 28.20 -26.50
N LEU A 248 -2.09 27.72 -25.91
CA LEU A 248 -0.79 28.39 -25.91
C LEU A 248 -0.22 28.55 -27.32
N GLU A 249 -0.31 27.51 -28.16
CA GLU A 249 0.12 27.54 -29.56
C GLU A 249 -0.65 28.61 -30.35
N GLY A 250 -1.96 28.72 -30.13
CA GLY A 250 -2.79 29.79 -30.71
C GLY A 250 -2.33 31.20 -30.33
N THR A 251 -2.07 31.47 -29.05
CA THR A 251 -1.55 32.78 -28.60
C THR A 251 -0.16 33.08 -29.18
N VAL A 252 0.72 32.07 -29.27
CA VAL A 252 2.07 32.21 -29.83
C VAL A 252 2.04 32.48 -31.34
N ASP A 253 1.17 31.81 -32.10
CA ASP A 253 0.97 32.07 -33.53
C ASP A 253 0.45 33.50 -33.79
N GLU A 254 -0.51 33.98 -32.98
CA GLU A 254 -1.03 35.35 -33.12
C GLU A 254 0.04 36.42 -32.81
N LEU A 255 0.84 36.23 -31.76
CA LEU A 255 1.99 37.10 -31.44
C LEU A 255 3.07 37.07 -32.52
N GLN A 256 3.41 35.89 -33.06
CA GLN A 256 4.41 35.72 -34.12
C GLN A 256 3.99 36.47 -35.39
N VAL A 257 2.70 36.37 -35.78
CA VAL A 257 2.14 37.10 -36.93
C VAL A 257 2.16 38.61 -36.72
N ALA A 258 1.87 39.10 -35.52
CA ALA A 258 1.94 40.52 -35.20
C ALA A 258 3.37 41.08 -35.35
N LEU A 259 4.36 40.38 -34.80
CA LEU A 259 5.78 40.76 -34.88
C LEU A 259 6.32 40.72 -36.33
N GLU A 260 5.91 39.75 -37.14
CA GLU A 260 6.25 39.70 -38.57
C GLU A 260 5.62 40.85 -39.37
N GLY A 261 4.42 41.30 -39.00
CA GLY A 261 3.75 42.46 -39.60
C GLY A 261 4.39 43.80 -39.26
N LEU A 262 4.86 43.95 -38.01
CA LEU A 262 5.30 45.21 -37.37
C LEU A 262 6.20 46.10 -38.25
N SER A 263 7.18 45.51 -38.96
CA SER A 263 8.10 46.29 -39.81
C SER A 263 7.37 47.08 -40.91
N SER A 264 6.36 46.47 -41.53
CA SER A 264 5.58 47.08 -42.61
C SER A 264 4.58 48.10 -42.09
N GLU A 265 4.06 47.87 -40.89
CA GLU A 265 3.15 48.79 -40.18
C GLU A 265 3.88 50.08 -39.80
N LEU A 266 5.06 49.97 -39.19
CA LEU A 266 5.90 51.12 -38.83
C LEU A 266 6.33 51.94 -40.05
N GLU A 267 6.79 51.31 -41.15
CA GLU A 267 7.11 52.03 -42.39
C GLU A 267 5.90 52.77 -42.97
N SER A 268 4.72 52.13 -42.97
CA SER A 268 3.47 52.73 -43.46
C SER A 268 3.05 53.93 -42.60
N LEU A 269 3.14 53.82 -41.27
CA LEU A 269 2.77 54.86 -40.32
C LEU A 269 3.72 56.07 -40.38
N LEU A 270 5.04 55.83 -40.37
CA LEU A 270 6.07 56.86 -40.56
C LEU A 270 5.89 57.59 -41.90
N GLY A 271 5.58 56.84 -42.96
CA GLY A 271 5.29 57.37 -44.30
C GLY A 271 4.03 58.24 -44.37
N ALA A 272 3.01 57.92 -43.56
CA ALA A 272 1.78 58.69 -43.47
C ALA A 272 1.97 60.00 -42.70
N GLU A 273 2.53 59.94 -41.50
CA GLU A 273 2.51 61.06 -40.54
C GLU A 273 3.64 62.08 -40.78
N LEU A 274 4.80 61.64 -41.28
CA LEU A 274 5.93 62.52 -41.61
C LEU A 274 5.94 62.97 -43.10
N GLY A 275 4.94 62.55 -43.88
CA GLY A 275 4.85 62.71 -45.35
C GLY A 275 4.51 64.11 -45.86
N VAL A 276 5.29 65.14 -45.49
CA VAL A 276 4.97 66.55 -45.82
C VAL A 276 5.38 66.96 -47.25
N ALA A 277 4.43 67.51 -48.01
CA ALA A 277 4.61 67.91 -49.40
C ALA A 277 5.70 69.00 -49.59
N GLY A 278 6.85 68.60 -50.12
CA GLY A 278 8.02 69.47 -50.35
C GLY A 278 9.24 69.10 -49.51
N VAL A 279 9.06 68.25 -48.50
CA VAL A 279 10.13 67.51 -47.82
C VAL A 279 10.35 66.19 -48.55
N GLY A 280 11.60 65.74 -48.66
CA GLY A 280 11.95 64.37 -49.02
C GLY A 280 12.12 63.55 -47.76
N LEU A 281 11.24 62.55 -47.59
CA LEU A 281 11.28 61.55 -46.53
C LEU A 281 11.98 60.27 -47.03
N SER A 282 12.79 59.66 -46.16
CA SER A 282 13.26 58.28 -46.28
C SER A 282 13.16 57.60 -44.93
N THR A 283 12.49 56.46 -44.88
CA THR A 283 12.34 55.57 -43.73
C THR A 283 13.09 54.27 -43.99
N ASP A 284 13.66 53.68 -42.95
CA ASP A 284 14.30 52.36 -42.97
C ASP A 284 14.04 51.73 -41.58
N VAL A 285 13.33 50.60 -41.53
CA VAL A 285 13.01 49.88 -40.30
C VAL A 285 13.79 48.57 -40.27
N THR A 286 14.77 48.49 -39.38
CA THR A 286 15.59 47.29 -39.18
C THR A 286 15.10 46.55 -37.95
N PHE A 287 14.20 45.60 -38.17
CA PHE A 287 13.67 44.69 -37.17
C PHE A 287 13.98 43.24 -37.60
N THR A 288 14.01 42.32 -36.63
CA THR A 288 14.02 40.88 -36.89
C THR A 288 13.23 40.24 -35.76
N PRO A 289 12.04 39.67 -36.02
CA PRO A 289 11.25 39.06 -34.97
C PRO A 289 12.00 37.89 -34.33
N PRO A 290 11.77 37.61 -33.04
CA PRO A 290 12.17 36.35 -32.44
C PRO A 290 11.42 35.18 -33.11
N ASP A 291 11.89 33.96 -32.85
CA ASP A 291 11.16 32.74 -33.14
C ASP A 291 10.43 32.33 -31.84
N LEU A 292 9.16 32.72 -31.72
CA LEU A 292 8.37 32.41 -30.52
C LEU A 292 7.98 30.92 -30.47
N SER A 293 7.87 30.24 -31.63
CA SER A 293 7.56 28.82 -31.70
C SER A 293 8.63 27.96 -31.01
N ALA A 294 9.89 28.42 -31.00
CA ALA A 294 10.98 27.78 -30.26
C ALA A 294 10.83 27.82 -28.72
N LEU A 295 9.85 28.56 -28.18
CA LEU A 295 9.50 28.58 -26.76
C LEU A 295 8.39 27.58 -26.39
N LEU A 296 7.76 26.92 -27.38
CA LEU A 296 6.82 25.80 -27.20
C LEU A 296 7.46 24.48 -27.68
N PRO A 297 8.24 23.78 -26.82
CA PRO A 297 8.83 22.50 -27.20
C PRO A 297 7.81 21.35 -27.24
N GLU A 298 8.02 20.38 -28.14
CA GLU A 298 7.24 19.13 -28.29
C GLU A 298 7.15 18.25 -27.00
N ASN A 299 7.87 18.62 -25.93
CA ASN A 299 7.89 17.94 -24.65
C ASN A 299 7.82 18.98 -23.52
N LEU A 300 6.68 19.67 -23.48
CA LEU A 300 6.38 20.69 -22.49
C LEU A 300 5.85 20.02 -21.22
N ILE A 301 6.72 19.89 -20.20
CA ILE A 301 6.43 19.18 -18.94
C ILE A 301 6.37 20.16 -17.77
N GLY A 302 5.34 20.04 -16.95
CA GLY A 302 5.24 20.63 -15.61
C GLY A 302 5.33 19.57 -14.52
N GLU A 303 5.87 19.93 -13.35
CA GLU A 303 6.06 19.03 -12.22
C GLU A 303 5.61 19.72 -10.92
N SER A 304 4.82 19.02 -10.10
CA SER A 304 4.39 19.50 -8.78
C SER A 304 4.15 18.31 -7.84
N SER A 305 4.98 18.18 -6.79
CA SER A 305 4.76 17.29 -5.64
C SER A 305 4.24 15.87 -5.98
N GLY A 306 4.94 15.15 -6.86
CA GLY A 306 4.58 13.80 -7.29
C GLY A 306 3.70 13.73 -8.54
N VAL A 307 3.13 14.85 -8.98
CA VAL A 307 2.45 14.99 -10.28
C VAL A 307 3.43 15.47 -11.35
N THR A 308 3.38 14.85 -12.52
CA THR A 308 4.04 15.27 -13.75
C THR A 308 3.00 15.40 -14.86
N VAL A 309 2.96 16.54 -15.56
CA VAL A 309 2.00 16.81 -16.64
C VAL A 309 2.76 17.15 -17.92
N ASN A 310 2.57 16.38 -18.98
CA ASN A 310 3.03 16.73 -20.33
C ASN A 310 1.87 17.36 -21.11
N LEU A 311 1.93 18.67 -21.34
CA LEU A 311 0.88 19.42 -22.03
C LEU A 311 0.79 19.06 -23.51
N ALA A 312 1.90 18.74 -24.18
CA ALA A 312 1.91 18.42 -25.61
C ALA A 312 1.31 17.03 -25.92
N THR A 313 1.18 16.14 -24.92
CA THR A 313 0.54 14.83 -25.07
C THR A 313 -0.71 14.64 -24.19
N GLY A 314 -1.07 15.63 -23.38
CA GLY A 314 -2.13 15.52 -22.37
C GLY A 314 -1.86 14.47 -21.28
N ALA A 315 -0.63 13.95 -21.16
CA ALA A 315 -0.32 12.85 -20.24
C ALA A 315 -0.08 13.39 -18.82
N VAL A 316 -0.78 12.82 -17.85
CA VAL A 316 -0.65 13.10 -16.42
C VAL A 316 -0.17 11.83 -15.73
N THR A 317 0.96 11.90 -15.04
CA THR A 317 1.50 10.84 -14.19
C THR A 317 1.48 11.32 -12.74
N VAL A 318 1.00 10.49 -11.83
CA VAL A 318 0.91 10.77 -10.39
C VAL A 318 1.59 9.65 -9.64
N ASP A 319 2.78 9.93 -9.10
CA ASP A 319 3.41 9.12 -8.05
C ASP A 319 2.71 9.42 -6.72
N LEU A 320 1.89 8.48 -6.26
CA LEU A 320 1.12 8.61 -5.03
C LEU A 320 2.01 8.50 -3.78
N GLU A 321 3.17 7.82 -3.82
CA GLU A 321 4.08 7.80 -2.66
C GLU A 321 4.72 9.18 -2.48
N THR A 322 5.26 9.77 -3.56
CA THR A 322 5.82 11.13 -3.51
C THR A 322 4.76 12.17 -3.16
N LEU A 323 3.54 12.05 -3.69
CA LEU A 323 2.44 12.97 -3.41
C LEU A 323 1.95 12.88 -1.95
N LEU A 324 1.78 11.68 -1.40
CA LEU A 324 1.43 11.51 0.01
C LEU A 324 2.56 12.00 0.92
N ALA A 325 3.82 11.72 0.59
CA ALA A 325 4.98 12.19 1.36
C ALA A 325 5.18 13.72 1.32
N ALA A 326 4.67 14.41 0.30
CA ALA A 326 4.69 15.87 0.21
C ALA A 326 3.60 16.57 1.05
N ASN A 327 2.53 15.85 1.42
CA ASN A 327 1.35 16.41 2.09
C ASN A 327 1.27 15.96 3.56
N PRO A 328 1.61 16.81 4.55
CA PRO A 328 1.74 16.41 5.95
C PRO A 328 0.42 16.02 6.63
N ASP A 329 -0.72 16.38 6.04
CA ASP A 329 -2.07 16.05 6.51
C ASP A 329 -2.60 14.72 5.94
N LEU A 330 -1.83 14.05 5.05
CA LEU A 330 -2.19 12.75 4.46
C LEU A 330 -1.32 11.62 5.06
N PRO A 331 -1.87 10.41 5.26
CA PRO A 331 -1.09 9.26 5.69
C PRO A 331 -0.15 8.78 4.57
N ASN A 332 1.04 8.28 4.93
CA ASN A 332 1.88 7.56 3.97
C ASN A 332 1.17 6.27 3.51
N LEU A 333 1.45 5.84 2.28
CA LEU A 333 0.89 4.64 1.64
C LEU A 333 0.95 3.37 2.51
N ASN A 334 2.00 3.23 3.32
CA ASN A 334 2.23 2.08 4.22
C ASN A 334 1.87 2.37 5.69
N ALA A 335 1.15 3.47 5.94
CA ALA A 335 0.68 3.92 7.26
C ALA A 335 -0.81 4.34 7.23
N MET A 336 -1.55 3.98 6.17
CA MET A 336 -2.98 4.22 6.08
C MET A 336 -3.75 3.30 7.06
N PRO A 337 -4.78 3.81 7.78
CA PRO A 337 -5.64 3.02 8.65
C PRO A 337 -6.32 1.84 7.95
N ALA A 338 -6.86 0.90 8.73
CA ALA A 338 -7.61 -0.24 8.18
C ALA A 338 -8.79 0.24 7.32
N ASN A 339 -8.99 -0.43 6.18
CA ASN A 339 -10.02 -0.14 5.18
C ASN A 339 -9.98 1.29 4.59
N SER A 340 -8.77 1.83 4.32
CA SER A 340 -8.60 3.16 3.74
C SER A 340 -8.70 3.17 2.21
N GLU A 341 -9.47 4.10 1.64
CA GLU A 341 -9.50 4.31 0.18
C GLU A 341 -8.29 5.15 -0.28
N LEU A 342 -7.51 4.61 -1.20
CA LEU A 342 -6.29 5.23 -1.76
C LEU A 342 -6.60 6.49 -2.57
N LEU A 343 -7.69 6.47 -3.36
CA LEU A 343 -8.19 7.62 -4.13
C LEU A 343 -9.34 8.34 -3.39
N SER A 344 -9.23 8.42 -2.07
CA SER A 344 -10.18 9.15 -1.23
C SER A 344 -10.15 10.66 -1.50
N GLY A 345 -11.24 11.35 -1.14
CA GLY A 345 -11.42 12.79 -1.38
C GLY A 345 -10.22 13.70 -1.05
N PRO A 346 -9.52 13.54 0.10
CA PRO A 346 -8.33 14.31 0.42
C PRO A 346 -7.14 14.05 -0.51
N VAL A 347 -6.93 12.79 -0.94
CA VAL A 347 -5.87 12.44 -1.89
C VAL A 347 -6.22 12.97 -3.28
N VAL A 348 -7.47 12.82 -3.71
CA VAL A 348 -7.98 13.38 -4.98
C VAL A 348 -7.87 14.90 -5.03
N ALA A 349 -8.08 15.60 -3.90
CA ALA A 349 -7.84 17.04 -3.82
C ALA A 349 -6.35 17.38 -4.02
N ALA A 350 -5.44 16.68 -3.33
CA ALA A 350 -4.00 16.88 -3.52
C ALA A 350 -3.52 16.55 -4.94
N ILE A 351 -4.13 15.56 -5.61
CA ILE A 351 -3.90 15.30 -7.05
C ILE A 351 -4.40 16.47 -7.90
N ALA A 352 -5.60 16.99 -7.62
CA ALA A 352 -6.17 18.11 -8.37
C ALA A 352 -5.33 19.39 -8.24
N ASP A 353 -4.88 19.70 -7.03
CA ASP A 353 -3.98 20.82 -6.75
C ASP A 353 -2.62 20.62 -7.43
N GLY A 354 -2.06 19.40 -7.38
CA GLY A 354 -0.80 19.04 -8.06
C GLY A 354 -0.87 19.22 -9.58
N ILE A 355 -1.94 18.73 -10.23
CA ILE A 355 -2.17 18.95 -11.68
C ILE A 355 -2.33 20.44 -11.98
N THR A 356 -3.17 21.15 -11.21
CA THR A 356 -3.45 22.58 -11.43
C THR A 356 -2.18 23.42 -11.30
N GLN A 357 -1.37 23.16 -10.28
CA GLN A 357 -0.09 23.84 -10.05
C GLN A 357 0.92 23.53 -11.17
N ALA A 358 1.11 22.26 -11.53
CA ALA A 358 2.06 21.84 -12.57
C ALA A 358 1.76 22.48 -13.94
N VAL A 359 0.48 22.64 -14.29
CA VAL A 359 0.08 23.37 -15.51
C VAL A 359 0.27 24.87 -15.35
N THR A 360 -0.12 25.46 -14.21
CA THR A 360 -0.04 26.91 -13.96
C THR A 360 1.39 27.43 -13.99
N ASP A 361 2.34 26.71 -13.37
CA ASP A 361 3.76 27.09 -13.38
C ASP A 361 4.34 27.10 -14.80
N VAL A 362 3.99 26.11 -15.62
CA VAL A 362 4.44 26.01 -17.03
C VAL A 362 3.83 27.10 -17.91
N VAL A 363 2.52 27.36 -17.78
CA VAL A 363 1.83 28.44 -18.49
C VAL A 363 2.47 29.79 -18.13
N THR A 364 2.75 30.01 -16.84
CA THR A 364 3.39 31.23 -16.33
C THR A 364 4.84 31.37 -16.82
N GLU A 365 5.62 30.29 -16.85
CA GLU A 365 6.99 30.31 -17.38
C GLU A 365 7.02 30.62 -18.88
N ILE A 366 6.11 30.05 -19.68
CA ILE A 366 5.99 30.38 -21.11
C ILE A 366 5.64 31.86 -21.29
N VAL A 367 4.60 32.36 -20.60
CA VAL A 367 4.17 33.76 -20.66
C VAL A 367 5.33 34.70 -20.30
N THR A 368 6.05 34.43 -19.22
CA THR A 368 7.24 35.20 -18.81
C THR A 368 8.35 35.17 -19.86
N ASN A 369 8.58 34.01 -20.51
CA ASN A 369 9.59 33.86 -21.57
C ASN A 369 9.18 34.56 -22.87
N LEU A 370 7.89 34.58 -23.23
CA LEU A 370 7.35 35.34 -24.37
C LEU A 370 7.55 36.85 -24.16
N GLU A 371 7.09 37.37 -23.02
CA GLU A 371 7.27 38.78 -22.63
C GLU A 371 8.75 39.19 -22.68
N THR A 372 9.64 38.36 -22.12
CA THR A 372 11.08 38.62 -22.08
C THR A 372 11.68 38.62 -23.49
N SER A 373 11.41 37.58 -24.29
CA SER A 373 11.92 37.43 -25.66
C SER A 373 11.55 38.62 -26.54
N ILE A 374 10.30 39.08 -26.46
CA ILE A 374 9.82 40.22 -27.24
C ILE A 374 10.37 41.54 -26.67
N SER A 375 10.39 41.71 -25.35
CA SER A 375 10.90 42.93 -24.70
C SER A 375 12.39 43.16 -24.93
N GLU A 376 13.20 42.11 -25.06
CA GLU A 376 14.65 42.20 -25.39
C GLU A 376 14.92 42.35 -26.91
N THR A 377 13.92 42.14 -27.77
CA THR A 377 14.10 42.23 -29.23
C THR A 377 14.39 43.67 -29.67
N GLN A 378 15.47 43.85 -30.45
CA GLN A 378 15.91 45.14 -30.98
C GLN A 378 15.07 45.62 -32.17
N LEU A 379 14.69 46.90 -32.14
CA LEU A 379 14.03 47.65 -33.18
C LEU A 379 14.85 48.89 -33.53
N GLY A 380 15.50 48.87 -34.69
CA GLY A 380 16.14 50.04 -35.27
C GLY A 380 15.20 50.76 -36.23
N VAL A 381 15.09 52.09 -36.10
CA VAL A 381 14.28 52.94 -36.99
C VAL A 381 15.08 54.17 -37.40
N SER A 382 15.36 54.31 -38.70
CA SER A 382 16.03 55.48 -39.28
C SER A 382 15.05 56.33 -40.09
N VAL A 383 15.01 57.64 -39.80
CA VAL A 383 14.15 58.63 -40.45
C VAL A 383 14.99 59.80 -40.97
N GLY A 384 15.16 59.87 -42.29
CA GLY A 384 15.79 60.99 -42.98
C GLY A 384 14.76 61.97 -43.54
N LEU A 385 14.84 63.23 -43.13
CA LEU A 385 14.01 64.33 -43.62
C LEU A 385 14.91 65.39 -44.26
N SER A 386 14.62 65.76 -45.51
CA SER A 386 15.47 66.70 -46.27
C SER A 386 14.68 67.70 -47.11
N VAL A 387 15.19 68.92 -47.21
CA VAL A 387 14.75 69.89 -48.23
C VAL A 387 15.95 70.24 -49.10
N PRO A 388 15.94 69.91 -50.42
CA PRO A 388 17.11 70.05 -51.27
C PRO A 388 17.76 71.45 -51.22
N LEU A 389 19.06 71.48 -50.93
CA LEU A 389 19.89 72.68 -50.80
C LEU A 389 19.58 73.60 -49.59
N LEU A 390 18.67 73.21 -48.67
CA LEU A 390 18.33 73.99 -47.47
C LEU A 390 18.76 73.31 -46.16
N ALA A 391 18.26 72.10 -45.88
CA ALA A 391 18.52 71.38 -44.63
C ALA A 391 18.31 69.86 -44.74
N SER A 392 18.89 69.11 -43.80
CA SER A 392 18.46 67.76 -43.44
C SER A 392 18.41 67.58 -41.92
N VAL A 393 17.55 66.66 -41.48
CA VAL A 393 17.51 66.09 -40.14
C VAL A 393 17.41 64.58 -40.33
N ASP A 394 18.32 63.85 -39.69
CA ASP A 394 18.38 62.39 -39.75
C ASP A 394 18.27 61.89 -38.30
N LEU A 395 17.15 61.25 -37.97
CA LEU A 395 16.89 60.64 -36.66
C LEU A 395 17.15 59.13 -36.74
N SER A 396 17.71 58.56 -35.69
CA SER A 396 17.85 57.11 -35.52
C SER A 396 17.43 56.71 -34.12
N VAL A 397 16.49 55.78 -34.02
CA VAL A 397 16.18 55.01 -32.83
C VAL A 397 16.88 53.66 -32.96
N ASP A 398 17.50 53.19 -31.89
CA ASP A 398 18.18 51.89 -31.80
C ASP A 398 18.00 51.42 -30.35
N ALA A 399 16.99 50.56 -30.13
CA ALA A 399 16.37 50.31 -28.83
C ALA A 399 15.74 48.91 -28.78
N THR A 400 15.41 48.39 -27.60
CA THR A 400 14.51 47.23 -27.50
C THR A 400 13.03 47.63 -27.51
N ILE A 401 12.13 46.70 -27.83
CA ILE A 401 10.67 46.92 -27.71
C ILE A 401 10.30 47.32 -26.28
N GLY A 402 10.87 46.66 -25.26
CA GLY A 402 10.62 46.97 -23.86
C GLY A 402 11.06 48.39 -23.45
N GLU A 403 12.21 48.87 -23.94
CA GLU A 403 12.67 50.24 -23.69
C GLU A 403 11.73 51.30 -24.27
N LEU A 404 11.16 51.01 -25.45
CA LEU A 404 10.18 51.87 -26.12
C LEU A 404 8.83 51.86 -25.38
N LEU A 405 8.27 50.67 -25.10
CA LEU A 405 6.99 50.54 -24.37
C LEU A 405 7.07 51.18 -22.97
N ALA A 406 8.24 51.13 -22.30
CA ALA A 406 8.47 51.82 -21.03
C ALA A 406 8.53 53.36 -21.13
N GLY A 407 8.51 53.95 -22.33
CA GLY A 407 8.32 55.38 -22.56
C GLY A 407 9.51 56.30 -22.22
N ASN A 408 10.72 55.76 -22.04
CA ASN A 408 11.90 56.49 -21.57
C ASN A 408 12.62 57.30 -22.70
N ALA A 409 11.86 58.10 -23.44
CA ALA A 409 12.23 58.67 -24.75
C ALA A 409 13.54 59.49 -24.82
N ASP A 410 13.94 60.18 -23.73
CA ASP A 410 14.95 61.26 -23.78
C ASP A 410 16.37 60.82 -24.21
N ASP A 411 16.77 59.56 -23.98
CA ASP A 411 18.10 59.02 -24.35
C ASP A 411 18.07 58.05 -25.55
N LEU A 412 16.88 57.72 -26.09
CA LEU A 412 16.69 56.69 -27.13
C LEU A 412 16.92 57.17 -28.57
N VAL A 413 17.00 58.49 -28.80
CA VAL A 413 17.00 59.09 -30.16
C VAL A 413 18.34 59.76 -30.49
N THR A 414 19.09 59.18 -31.42
CA THR A 414 20.26 59.82 -32.02
C THR A 414 19.83 60.80 -33.12
N ILE A 415 20.16 62.09 -32.95
CA ILE A 415 19.77 63.17 -33.86
C ILE A 415 20.99 63.74 -34.59
N ASN A 416 21.00 63.64 -35.92
CA ASN A 416 21.96 64.32 -36.80
C ASN A 416 21.27 65.43 -37.60
N THR A 417 21.96 66.55 -37.86
CA THR A 417 21.37 67.68 -38.59
C THR A 417 22.37 68.40 -39.49
N SER A 418 21.85 69.04 -40.56
CA SER A 418 22.62 69.82 -41.51
C SER A 418 21.82 71.01 -42.06
N GLY A 419 22.50 72.11 -42.38
CA GLY A 419 21.89 73.28 -43.02
C GLY A 419 20.99 74.12 -42.11
N VAL A 420 19.95 74.74 -42.68
CA VAL A 420 19.05 75.69 -42.00
C VAL A 420 17.82 74.96 -41.45
N VAL A 421 18.07 74.09 -40.47
CA VAL A 421 17.07 73.17 -39.87
C VAL A 421 15.75 73.86 -39.49
N GLY A 422 15.81 75.09 -38.99
CA GLY A 422 14.62 75.86 -38.60
C GLY A 422 13.61 76.10 -39.74
N GLU A 423 14.03 76.16 -41.01
CA GLU A 423 13.08 76.29 -42.14
C GLU A 423 12.38 74.96 -42.45
N LEU A 424 13.05 73.82 -42.22
CA LEU A 424 12.45 72.48 -42.31
C LEU A 424 11.48 72.23 -41.15
N LEU A 425 11.86 72.54 -39.89
CA LEU A 425 10.96 72.41 -38.74
C LEU A 425 9.69 73.26 -38.89
N ASN A 426 9.81 74.51 -39.35
CA ASN A 426 8.64 75.37 -39.62
C ASN A 426 7.73 74.81 -40.74
N LEU A 427 8.24 73.99 -41.67
CA LEU A 427 7.45 73.32 -42.70
C LEU A 427 6.74 72.06 -42.16
N LEU A 428 7.31 71.40 -41.15
CA LEU A 428 6.69 70.33 -40.36
C LEU A 428 5.71 70.88 -39.29
N GLY A 429 5.76 72.17 -38.99
CA GLY A 429 4.95 72.84 -37.95
C GLY A 429 5.59 72.86 -36.55
N LEU A 430 6.83 72.38 -36.42
CA LEU A 430 7.52 72.13 -35.15
C LEU A 430 8.44 73.30 -34.73
N GLY A 431 8.59 73.48 -33.43
CA GLY A 431 9.46 74.49 -32.81
C GLY A 431 10.90 74.04 -32.59
N SER A 432 11.14 72.73 -32.45
CA SER A 432 12.46 72.15 -32.19
C SER A 432 12.63 70.75 -32.80
N VAL A 433 13.88 70.26 -32.85
CA VAL A 433 14.18 68.87 -33.26
C VAL A 433 13.87 67.88 -32.12
N THR A 434 13.79 68.36 -30.87
CA THR A 434 13.36 67.56 -29.72
C THR A 434 11.87 67.25 -29.79
N GLU A 435 11.03 68.22 -30.23
CA GLU A 435 9.62 67.94 -30.55
C GLU A 435 9.51 66.82 -31.60
N LEU A 436 10.26 66.91 -32.71
CA LEU A 436 10.28 65.88 -33.75
C LEU A 436 10.75 64.50 -33.25
N ALA A 437 11.70 64.46 -32.32
CA ALA A 437 12.17 63.21 -31.71
C ALA A 437 11.12 62.60 -30.78
N ASN A 438 10.41 63.43 -30.00
CA ASN A 438 9.35 63.00 -29.11
C ASN A 438 8.10 62.55 -29.90
N ASP A 439 7.77 63.26 -30.99
CA ASP A 439 6.71 62.86 -31.92
C ASP A 439 7.04 61.52 -32.59
N LEU A 440 8.30 61.30 -32.99
CA LEU A 440 8.77 60.02 -33.52
C LEU A 440 8.64 58.89 -32.50
N VAL A 441 9.14 59.05 -31.26
CA VAL A 441 9.03 58.02 -30.23
C VAL A 441 7.56 57.77 -29.88
N GLY A 442 6.73 58.80 -29.73
CA GLY A 442 5.30 58.65 -29.46
C GLY A 442 4.53 57.93 -30.59
N LEU A 443 4.97 58.08 -31.84
CA LEU A 443 4.42 57.34 -32.98
C LEU A 443 4.84 55.86 -32.95
N LEU A 444 6.09 55.58 -32.58
CA LEU A 444 6.60 54.20 -32.44
C LEU A 444 5.96 53.48 -31.24
N THR A 445 5.81 54.13 -30.10
CA THR A 445 5.20 53.51 -28.90
C THR A 445 3.69 53.33 -29.04
N GLY A 446 3.00 54.26 -29.72
CA GLY A 446 1.60 54.08 -30.10
C GLY A 446 1.42 52.86 -31.01
N ALA A 447 2.24 52.73 -32.05
CA ALA A 447 2.20 51.57 -32.95
C ALA A 447 2.56 50.26 -32.23
N LEU A 448 3.61 50.23 -31.41
CA LEU A 448 3.97 49.04 -30.63
C LEU A 448 2.86 48.65 -29.65
N GLY A 449 2.17 49.62 -29.04
CA GLY A 449 1.00 49.36 -28.20
C GLY A 449 -0.17 48.77 -28.99
N ASP A 450 -0.57 49.42 -30.09
CA ASP A 450 -1.69 48.95 -30.93
C ASP A 450 -1.40 47.58 -31.59
N SER A 451 -0.15 47.30 -32.00
CA SER A 451 0.26 46.05 -32.66
C SER A 451 0.55 44.91 -31.67
N LEU A 452 0.89 45.21 -30.41
CA LEU A 452 1.26 44.23 -29.37
C LEU A 452 0.34 44.32 -28.13
N ASP A 453 -0.91 44.78 -28.31
CA ASP A 453 -1.93 44.93 -27.25
C ASP A 453 -2.12 43.63 -26.46
N VAL A 454 -1.98 42.48 -27.14
CA VAL A 454 -1.96 41.12 -26.57
C VAL A 454 -0.92 40.94 -25.45
N LEU A 455 0.23 41.62 -25.49
CA LEU A 455 1.22 41.59 -24.41
C LEU A 455 0.75 42.32 -23.14
N GLY A 456 -0.21 43.24 -23.26
CA GLY A 456 -0.86 43.87 -22.10
C GLY A 456 -1.83 42.92 -21.38
N ASP A 457 -2.39 41.96 -22.11
CA ASP A 457 -3.37 40.98 -21.61
C ASP A 457 -2.76 39.56 -21.42
N LEU A 458 -1.43 39.40 -21.46
CA LEU A 458 -0.78 38.08 -21.29
C LEU A 458 -0.98 37.48 -19.88
N GLU A 459 -1.10 38.32 -18.84
CA GLU A 459 -1.57 37.94 -17.50
C GLU A 459 -3.03 37.40 -17.56
N GLY A 460 -3.87 38.00 -18.41
CA GLY A 460 -5.23 37.53 -18.70
C GLY A 460 -5.27 36.19 -19.44
N VAL A 461 -4.28 35.89 -20.29
CA VAL A 461 -4.14 34.56 -20.93
C VAL A 461 -3.80 33.49 -19.89
N VAL A 462 -3.01 33.80 -18.85
CA VAL A 462 -2.79 32.87 -17.73
C VAL A 462 -4.10 32.62 -16.98
N ASP A 463 -4.86 33.68 -16.65
CA ASP A 463 -6.14 33.57 -15.93
C ASP A 463 -7.20 32.80 -16.75
N ASP A 464 -7.35 33.06 -18.06
CA ASP A 464 -8.33 32.39 -18.93
C ASP A 464 -7.99 30.90 -19.16
N ILE A 465 -6.70 30.52 -19.12
CA ILE A 465 -6.25 29.11 -19.23
C ILE A 465 -6.36 28.38 -17.88
N THR A 466 -5.87 28.98 -16.80
CA THR A 466 -5.68 28.30 -15.50
C THR A 466 -6.89 28.43 -14.58
N GLY A 467 -7.65 29.52 -14.68
CA GLY A 467 -8.87 29.75 -13.92
C GLY A 467 -9.96 28.68 -14.07
N PRO A 468 -10.31 28.22 -15.29
CA PRO A 468 -11.30 27.15 -15.46
C PRO A 468 -10.71 25.75 -15.25
N LEU A 469 -9.38 25.58 -15.25
CA LEU A 469 -8.69 24.28 -15.26
C LEU A 469 -9.18 23.35 -14.13
N ALA A 470 -9.21 23.85 -12.90
CA ALA A 470 -9.62 23.06 -11.73
C ALA A 470 -11.08 22.58 -11.82
N THR A 471 -12.00 23.42 -12.30
CA THR A 471 -13.45 23.13 -12.27
C THR A 471 -14.02 22.52 -13.55
N GLU A 472 -13.43 22.80 -14.71
CA GLU A 472 -13.94 22.35 -16.02
C GLU A 472 -13.13 21.21 -16.62
N VAL A 473 -11.87 21.00 -16.18
CA VAL A 473 -11.01 19.90 -16.64
C VAL A 473 -10.69 18.94 -15.49
N VAL A 474 -9.98 19.38 -14.46
CA VAL A 474 -9.35 18.48 -13.47
C VAL A 474 -10.35 17.82 -12.53
N GLY A 475 -11.35 18.55 -12.04
CA GLY A 475 -12.46 17.96 -11.26
C GLY A 475 -13.20 16.85 -12.03
N PRO A 476 -13.74 17.14 -13.24
CA PRO A 476 -14.37 16.12 -14.09
C PRO A 476 -13.45 14.96 -14.50
N LEU A 477 -12.15 15.22 -14.69
CA LEU A 477 -11.14 14.19 -14.98
C LEU A 477 -11.07 13.15 -13.85
N LEU A 478 -10.92 13.62 -12.60
CA LEU A 478 -10.78 12.75 -11.44
C LEU A 478 -12.11 12.12 -11.01
N GLU A 479 -13.25 12.75 -11.33
CA GLU A 479 -14.57 12.10 -11.20
C GLU A 479 -14.66 10.85 -12.09
N VAL A 480 -14.14 10.88 -13.32
CA VAL A 480 -14.08 9.68 -14.19
C VAL A 480 -13.19 8.61 -13.57
N VAL A 481 -12.03 8.95 -13.01
CA VAL A 481 -11.12 7.96 -12.38
C VAL A 481 -11.83 7.20 -11.25
N ASN A 482 -12.46 7.91 -10.31
CA ASN A 482 -13.18 7.29 -9.18
C ASN A 482 -14.49 6.59 -9.59
N GLN A 483 -15.03 6.88 -10.79
CA GLN A 483 -16.11 6.07 -11.37
C GLN A 483 -15.60 4.76 -11.98
N VAL A 484 -14.36 4.72 -12.50
CA VAL A 484 -13.75 3.51 -13.09
C VAL A 484 -13.25 2.53 -12.02
N VAL A 485 -12.56 3.02 -10.99
CA VAL A 485 -11.92 2.17 -9.97
C VAL A 485 -12.00 2.79 -8.58
N ALA A 486 -12.27 1.97 -7.58
CA ALA A 486 -11.99 2.25 -6.18
C ALA A 486 -10.94 1.27 -5.67
N VAL A 487 -10.00 1.74 -4.85
CA VAL A 487 -8.88 0.93 -4.33
C VAL A 487 -8.80 1.13 -2.82
N THR A 488 -9.06 0.06 -2.07
CA THR A 488 -8.96 0.03 -0.61
C THR A 488 -7.64 -0.62 -0.23
N VAL A 489 -6.80 0.07 0.54
CA VAL A 489 -5.57 -0.51 1.13
C VAL A 489 -5.79 -0.87 2.59
N ASN A 490 -4.96 -1.79 3.11
CA ASN A 490 -5.09 -2.31 4.47
C ASN A 490 -6.51 -2.85 4.74
N ALA A 491 -7.08 -3.59 3.78
CA ALA A 491 -8.47 -4.02 3.86
C ALA A 491 -8.61 -5.17 4.87
N GLN A 492 -9.42 -4.96 5.91
CA GLN A 492 -9.62 -5.86 7.03
C GLN A 492 -11.14 -6.12 7.16
N PRO A 493 -11.65 -7.29 6.72
CA PRO A 493 -13.07 -7.60 6.72
C PRO A 493 -13.55 -7.92 8.15
N GLY A 494 -14.85 -7.70 8.42
CA GLY A 494 -15.46 -8.04 9.71
C GLY A 494 -15.63 -9.55 9.98
N VAL A 495 -15.29 -10.39 9.01
CA VAL A 495 -15.17 -11.86 9.10
C VAL A 495 -14.02 -12.25 8.19
N GLY A 496 -13.01 -12.96 8.69
CA GLY A 496 -11.86 -13.39 7.89
C GLY A 496 -12.16 -14.54 6.92
N ASP A 497 -11.20 -14.84 6.06
CA ASP A 497 -11.35 -15.79 4.94
C ASP A 497 -11.49 -17.26 5.38
N LEU A 498 -11.14 -17.58 6.63
CA LEU A 498 -11.38 -18.86 7.29
C LEU A 498 -12.76 -18.91 8.00
N GLY A 499 -13.54 -17.82 7.96
CA GLY A 499 -14.87 -17.70 8.55
C GLY A 499 -14.91 -17.00 9.93
N GLU A 500 -16.00 -17.23 10.66
CA GLU A 500 -16.26 -16.59 11.97
C GLU A 500 -15.11 -16.85 12.97
N GLY A 501 -14.71 -15.83 13.72
CA GLY A 501 -13.57 -15.91 14.64
C GLY A 501 -12.18 -15.95 13.98
N SER A 502 -12.07 -15.79 12.65
CA SER A 502 -10.78 -15.54 11.98
C SER A 502 -10.62 -14.06 11.61
N SER A 503 -9.37 -13.60 11.56
CA SER A 503 -8.99 -12.23 11.21
C SER A 503 -8.13 -12.21 9.94
N THR A 504 -8.44 -11.30 9.02
CA THR A 504 -7.74 -11.14 7.74
C THR A 504 -7.21 -9.72 7.60
N VAL A 505 -6.01 -9.60 7.03
CA VAL A 505 -5.52 -8.35 6.44
C VAL A 505 -5.21 -8.57 4.97
N ARG A 506 -5.57 -7.60 4.13
CA ARG A 506 -5.21 -7.57 2.71
C ARG A 506 -4.41 -6.33 2.40
N ALA A 507 -3.39 -6.47 1.56
CA ALA A 507 -2.62 -5.32 1.10
C ALA A 507 -3.52 -4.35 0.31
N VAL A 508 -4.28 -4.90 -0.64
CA VAL A 508 -5.15 -4.12 -1.55
C VAL A 508 -6.43 -4.90 -1.90
N GLU A 509 -7.57 -4.22 -1.91
CA GLU A 509 -8.79 -4.64 -2.60
C GLU A 509 -9.12 -3.63 -3.72
N ILE A 510 -9.30 -4.13 -4.94
CA ILE A 510 -9.59 -3.35 -6.15
C ILE A 510 -11.05 -3.61 -6.55
N ASN A 511 -11.86 -2.56 -6.58
CA ASN A 511 -13.25 -2.62 -7.03
C ASN A 511 -13.38 -1.93 -8.38
N LEU A 512 -13.62 -2.72 -9.45
CA LEU A 512 -13.77 -2.23 -10.83
C LEU A 512 -15.23 -1.84 -11.10
N LEU A 513 -15.42 -0.64 -11.62
CA LEU A 513 -16.71 0.04 -11.80
C LEU A 513 -17.55 0.07 -10.50
N PRO A 514 -17.09 0.69 -9.41
CA PRO A 514 -17.75 0.64 -8.09
C PRO A 514 -19.25 1.04 -8.09
N ASN A 515 -19.68 1.89 -9.04
CA ASN A 515 -21.08 2.28 -9.21
C ASN A 515 -21.96 1.24 -9.95
N SER A 516 -21.36 0.21 -10.55
CA SER A 516 -22.01 -0.96 -11.16
C SER A 516 -21.01 -2.12 -11.23
N PRO A 517 -20.69 -2.76 -10.08
CA PRO A 517 -19.49 -3.59 -9.92
C PRO A 517 -19.33 -4.70 -10.96
N LEU A 518 -18.18 -4.68 -11.65
CA LEU A 518 -17.80 -5.66 -12.66
C LEU A 518 -16.98 -6.81 -12.04
N ALA A 519 -16.01 -6.44 -11.20
CA ALA A 519 -15.21 -7.36 -10.40
C ALA A 519 -14.66 -6.67 -9.13
N THR A 520 -14.50 -7.45 -8.08
CA THR A 520 -13.75 -7.13 -6.86
C THR A 520 -12.56 -8.07 -6.80
N VAL A 521 -11.34 -7.55 -6.80
CA VAL A 521 -10.09 -8.34 -6.80
C VAL A 521 -9.29 -8.04 -5.55
N GLN A 522 -9.04 -9.07 -4.76
CA GLN A 522 -8.31 -9.00 -3.51
C GLN A 522 -6.87 -9.47 -3.74
N LEU A 523 -5.89 -8.64 -3.37
CA LEU A 523 -4.46 -8.90 -3.57
C LEU A 523 -3.71 -8.97 -2.24
N ALA A 524 -2.89 -10.02 -2.10
CA ALA A 524 -2.14 -10.37 -0.90
C ALA A 524 -3.01 -10.34 0.37
N SER A 525 -3.89 -11.34 0.51
CA SER A 525 -4.67 -11.62 1.72
C SER A 525 -3.90 -12.56 2.63
N SER A 526 -3.86 -12.26 3.93
CA SER A 526 -3.30 -13.11 4.97
C SER A 526 -4.29 -13.22 6.11
N THR A 527 -4.60 -14.45 6.55
CA THR A 527 -5.66 -14.74 7.50
C THR A 527 -5.19 -15.73 8.56
N VAL A 528 -5.58 -15.51 9.82
CA VAL A 528 -5.29 -16.41 10.95
C VAL A 528 -6.51 -16.61 11.84
N ARG A 529 -6.52 -17.75 12.53
CA ARG A 529 -7.33 -18.05 13.72
C ARG A 529 -6.46 -18.88 14.67
N GLY A 530 -5.99 -18.28 15.74
CA GLY A 530 -5.40 -18.96 16.89
C GLY A 530 -6.39 -19.00 18.06
N THR A 531 -6.40 -20.07 18.84
CA THR A 531 -7.13 -20.16 20.12
C THR A 531 -6.16 -20.26 21.29
N ASP A 532 -6.53 -19.68 22.44
CA ASP A 532 -5.84 -19.89 23.72
C ASP A 532 -5.93 -21.37 24.14
N VAL A 533 -4.78 -22.00 24.40
CA VAL A 533 -4.66 -23.43 24.71
C VAL A 533 -4.47 -23.63 26.22
N VAL A 534 -5.58 -23.77 26.94
CA VAL A 534 -5.58 -23.97 28.40
C VAL A 534 -5.28 -25.42 28.77
N TYR A 535 -4.14 -25.65 29.45
CA TYR A 535 -3.68 -26.98 29.88
C TYR A 535 -4.17 -27.35 31.29
N GLU A 536 -5.14 -28.27 31.41
CA GLU A 536 -5.59 -28.83 32.70
C GLU A 536 -4.62 -29.91 33.23
N THR A 537 -3.38 -29.53 33.55
CA THR A 537 -2.34 -30.44 34.05
C THR A 537 -2.71 -31.10 35.38
N SER A 538 -2.48 -32.41 35.53
CA SER A 538 -2.67 -33.13 36.78
C SER A 538 -1.61 -34.22 37.01
N ILE A 539 -1.29 -34.53 38.28
CA ILE A 539 -0.36 -35.61 38.65
C ILE A 539 -0.85 -36.47 39.83
N SER A 540 -0.36 -37.69 39.90
CA SER A 540 -0.55 -38.65 40.99
C SER A 540 0.75 -39.45 41.22
N ALA A 541 1.06 -39.74 42.48
CA ALA A 541 2.24 -40.52 42.87
C ALA A 541 1.82 -41.90 43.41
N ASN A 542 2.58 -42.95 43.05
CA ASN A 542 2.32 -44.31 43.49
C ASN A 542 3.66 -45.07 43.75
N PRO A 543 3.96 -45.46 45.01
CA PRO A 543 3.11 -45.29 46.20
C PRO A 543 3.00 -43.84 46.68
N ASP A 544 1.91 -43.54 47.38
CA ASP A 544 1.62 -42.28 48.06
C ASP A 544 2.33 -42.17 49.43
N VAL A 545 2.82 -43.29 49.96
CA VAL A 545 3.69 -43.37 51.15
C VAL A 545 5.05 -43.93 50.74
N VAL A 546 6.13 -43.22 51.07
CA VAL A 546 7.49 -43.49 50.57
C VAL A 546 8.48 -43.48 51.74
N GLU A 547 9.37 -44.47 51.82
CA GLU A 547 10.46 -44.47 52.81
C GLU A 547 11.59 -43.53 52.39
N GLN A 548 12.32 -42.94 53.35
CA GLN A 548 13.58 -42.26 53.04
C GLN A 548 14.54 -43.20 52.28
N GLY A 549 15.11 -42.75 51.17
CA GLY A 549 15.97 -43.56 50.30
C GLY A 549 15.21 -44.43 49.27
N ALA A 550 13.88 -44.43 49.28
CA ALA A 550 13.05 -45.12 48.30
C ALA A 550 12.64 -44.20 47.13
N GLU A 551 11.84 -44.74 46.20
CA GLU A 551 11.37 -44.06 45.00
C GLU A 551 9.85 -44.22 44.84
N THR A 552 9.20 -43.21 44.23
CA THR A 552 7.79 -43.29 43.81
C THR A 552 7.67 -43.05 42.31
N VAL A 553 6.64 -43.60 41.67
CA VAL A 553 6.34 -43.31 40.27
C VAL A 553 5.29 -42.21 40.23
N VAL A 554 5.66 -41.06 39.65
CA VAL A 554 4.75 -39.97 39.35
C VAL A 554 4.21 -40.16 37.94
N THR A 555 2.89 -40.17 37.81
CA THR A 555 2.17 -40.19 36.53
C THR A 555 1.33 -38.92 36.42
N GLY A 556 1.16 -38.39 35.22
CA GLY A 556 0.38 -37.19 34.97
C GLY A 556 -0.23 -37.14 33.58
N GLU A 557 -1.25 -36.31 33.43
CA GLU A 557 -2.07 -36.12 32.23
C GLU A 557 -2.42 -34.62 32.10
N GLY A 558 -2.66 -34.14 30.88
CA GLY A 558 -3.01 -32.73 30.61
C GLY A 558 -1.81 -31.79 30.32
N PHE A 559 -0.63 -32.36 30.09
CA PHE A 559 0.58 -31.64 29.64
C PHE A 559 0.57 -31.45 28.12
N ALA A 560 1.36 -30.53 27.60
CA ALA A 560 1.48 -30.31 26.16
C ALA A 560 2.17 -31.52 25.47
N PRO A 561 1.67 -32.02 24.31
CA PRO A 561 2.25 -33.18 23.64
C PRO A 561 3.75 -33.00 23.31
N GLY A 562 4.58 -33.96 23.73
CA GLY A 562 6.02 -33.93 23.45
C GLY A 562 6.84 -32.91 24.26
N GLU A 563 6.23 -32.13 25.18
CA GLU A 563 6.95 -31.14 25.99
C GLU A 563 7.90 -31.80 27.00
N ASN A 564 8.86 -31.02 27.49
CA ASN A 564 9.67 -31.41 28.65
C ASN A 564 8.98 -30.92 29.94
N VAL A 565 8.93 -31.79 30.95
CA VAL A 565 8.24 -31.57 32.24
C VAL A 565 9.21 -31.87 33.37
N THR A 566 9.37 -30.91 34.28
CA THR A 566 10.23 -31.06 35.46
C THR A 566 9.40 -31.44 36.69
N VAL A 567 9.67 -32.61 37.26
CA VAL A 567 8.98 -33.13 38.47
C VAL A 567 9.90 -33.05 39.68
N SER A 568 9.46 -32.44 40.79
CA SER A 568 10.33 -32.08 41.91
C SER A 568 9.67 -32.20 43.29
N ILE A 569 10.48 -32.21 44.34
CA ILE A 569 10.08 -32.03 45.75
C ILE A 569 10.82 -30.82 46.37
N PRO A 570 10.25 -30.13 47.37
CA PRO A 570 10.80 -28.90 47.92
C PRO A 570 12.25 -29.03 48.46
N GLY A 571 13.19 -28.42 47.74
CA GLY A 571 14.60 -28.30 48.16
C GLY A 571 15.58 -29.22 47.44
N GLU A 572 15.10 -30.15 46.61
CA GLU A 572 15.93 -31.05 45.80
C GLU A 572 15.99 -30.62 44.31
N ASP A 573 16.97 -31.17 43.58
CA ASP A 573 17.03 -31.04 42.12
C ASP A 573 15.87 -31.81 41.46
N GLY A 574 15.23 -31.21 40.45
CA GLY A 574 14.11 -31.83 39.72
C GLY A 574 14.52 -32.96 38.77
N VAL A 575 13.56 -33.84 38.46
CA VAL A 575 13.69 -34.92 37.48
C VAL A 575 12.92 -34.55 36.21
N GLU A 576 13.65 -34.35 35.11
CA GLU A 576 13.10 -34.10 33.78
C GLU A 576 12.46 -35.38 33.18
N THR A 577 11.33 -35.22 32.50
CA THR A 577 10.68 -36.25 31.69
C THR A 577 9.99 -35.61 30.49
N THR A 578 9.76 -36.37 29.41
CA THR A 578 9.06 -35.85 28.22
C THR A 578 7.61 -36.36 28.22
N ALA A 579 6.65 -35.48 27.97
CA ALA A 579 5.26 -35.86 27.71
C ALA A 579 5.16 -36.66 26.40
N ASN A 580 4.21 -37.59 26.32
CA ASN A 580 3.95 -38.32 25.08
C ASN A 580 2.96 -37.57 24.17
N ASP A 581 2.69 -38.13 23.00
CA ASP A 581 1.71 -37.64 22.01
C ASP A 581 0.28 -37.42 22.59
N ASP A 582 -0.07 -38.07 23.71
CA ASP A 582 -1.35 -37.95 24.42
C ASP A 582 -1.31 -36.92 25.59
N GLY A 583 -0.23 -36.16 25.76
CA GLY A 583 -0.08 -35.19 26.86
C GLY A 583 0.12 -35.81 28.25
N THR A 584 0.69 -37.02 28.32
CA THR A 584 0.88 -37.78 29.57
C THR A 584 2.35 -38.02 29.90
N ILE A 585 2.67 -38.05 31.20
CA ILE A 585 4.01 -38.31 31.74
C ILE A 585 4.03 -39.54 32.65
N SER A 586 5.18 -40.21 32.73
CA SER A 586 5.47 -41.19 33.79
C SER A 586 6.97 -41.17 34.11
N VAL A 587 7.32 -40.83 35.34
CA VAL A 587 8.70 -40.66 35.80
C VAL A 587 8.91 -41.24 37.20
N THR A 588 10.10 -41.75 37.48
CA THR A 588 10.49 -42.24 38.80
C THR A 588 11.17 -41.11 39.58
N LEU A 589 10.58 -40.74 40.71
CA LEU A 589 11.03 -39.66 41.60
C LEU A 589 11.65 -40.27 42.88
N PRO A 590 12.98 -40.14 43.08
CA PRO A 590 13.64 -40.63 44.29
C PRO A 590 13.43 -39.67 45.47
N VAL A 591 13.31 -40.22 46.69
CA VAL A 591 13.29 -39.47 47.95
C VAL A 591 14.62 -39.68 48.67
N PRO A 592 15.42 -38.63 48.98
CA PRO A 592 16.72 -38.78 49.63
C PRO A 592 16.71 -39.52 50.98
N ASP A 593 17.82 -40.17 51.31
CA ASP A 593 18.06 -40.88 52.60
C ASP A 593 17.87 -39.98 53.84
N ASP A 594 18.06 -38.66 53.69
CA ASP A 594 17.98 -37.66 54.76
C ASP A 594 16.84 -36.62 54.56
N TYR A 595 15.89 -36.89 53.66
CA TYR A 595 14.76 -36.00 53.40
C TYR A 595 13.78 -35.92 54.60
N GLY A 596 13.02 -34.83 54.69
CA GLY A 596 12.10 -34.57 55.80
C GLY A 596 10.93 -35.57 55.88
N ILE A 597 10.74 -36.18 57.06
CA ILE A 597 9.60 -37.04 57.39
C ILE A 597 8.31 -36.20 57.53
N GLY A 598 7.24 -36.59 56.85
CA GLY A 598 5.95 -35.89 56.87
C GLY A 598 5.27 -35.86 55.49
N PRO A 599 4.19 -35.06 55.34
CA PRO A 599 3.62 -34.76 54.02
C PRO A 599 4.58 -33.90 53.20
N VAL A 600 4.68 -34.18 51.91
CA VAL A 600 5.57 -33.52 50.95
C VAL A 600 4.81 -33.33 49.65
N ASP A 601 4.68 -32.08 49.20
CA ASP A 601 4.01 -31.78 47.94
C ASP A 601 5.00 -31.95 46.78
N VAL A 602 4.74 -32.94 45.93
CA VAL A 602 5.40 -33.12 44.64
C VAL A 602 4.77 -32.13 43.66
N THR A 603 5.58 -31.46 42.85
CA THR A 603 5.11 -30.56 41.79
C THR A 603 5.76 -30.89 40.45
N ALA A 604 4.96 -30.90 39.40
CA ALA A 604 5.35 -31.01 38.00
C ALA A 604 4.99 -29.73 37.25
N VAL A 605 5.91 -29.21 36.43
CA VAL A 605 5.69 -28.04 35.55
C VAL A 605 6.25 -28.34 34.17
N GLY A 606 5.48 -28.06 33.12
CA GLY A 606 5.90 -28.20 31.73
C GLY A 606 6.55 -26.94 31.16
N ASP A 607 7.50 -27.11 30.24
CA ASP A 607 8.22 -26.03 29.53
C ASP A 607 7.35 -25.29 28.48
N VAL A 608 6.17 -25.82 28.13
CA VAL A 608 5.20 -25.24 27.18
C VAL A 608 3.85 -25.01 27.85
N SER A 609 3.38 -25.95 28.68
CA SER A 609 2.08 -25.81 29.37
C SER A 609 2.10 -24.81 30.53
N GLU A 610 3.28 -24.49 31.06
CA GLU A 610 3.61 -23.62 32.23
C GLU A 610 2.77 -23.82 33.51
N THR A 611 1.81 -24.75 33.51
CA THR A 611 0.79 -24.93 34.54
C THR A 611 1.30 -25.92 35.60
N PRO A 612 1.39 -25.54 36.89
CA PRO A 612 1.89 -26.46 37.91
C PRO A 612 0.84 -27.46 38.37
N ALA A 613 1.11 -28.75 38.15
CA ALA A 613 0.35 -29.85 38.76
C ALA A 613 1.03 -30.30 40.06
N SER A 614 0.27 -30.46 41.15
CA SER A 614 0.81 -30.91 42.45
C SER A 614 0.06 -32.11 43.04
N THR A 615 0.77 -32.95 43.80
CA THR A 615 0.20 -34.07 44.56
C THR A 615 1.04 -34.35 45.81
N THR A 616 0.40 -34.71 46.93
CA THR A 616 1.09 -34.90 48.22
C THR A 616 1.47 -36.38 48.44
N ILE A 617 2.75 -36.64 48.70
CA ILE A 617 3.24 -37.94 49.24
C ILE A 617 3.51 -37.83 50.74
N THR A 618 3.56 -38.95 51.45
CA THR A 618 4.01 -39.01 52.86
C THR A 618 5.34 -39.72 52.96
N VAL A 619 6.39 -39.00 53.35
CA VAL A 619 7.72 -39.57 53.61
C VAL A 619 7.78 -40.12 55.04
N ILE A 620 8.24 -41.36 55.20
CA ILE A 620 8.35 -42.08 56.47
C ILE A 620 9.79 -42.58 56.73
N GLU A 621 10.11 -42.88 58.00
CA GLU A 621 11.33 -43.62 58.36
C GLU A 621 11.29 -45.04 57.73
N PRO A 622 12.41 -45.57 57.23
CA PRO A 622 12.46 -46.91 56.63
C PRO A 622 12.25 -48.01 57.69
N ASP A 623 11.43 -49.03 57.38
CA ASP A 623 11.05 -50.06 58.35
C ASP A 623 12.25 -50.95 58.73
N ALA A 624 12.66 -50.88 60.00
CA ALA A 624 13.83 -51.57 60.54
C ALA A 624 13.54 -53.05 60.84
N GLY A 625 13.32 -53.83 59.79
CA GLY A 625 12.85 -55.21 59.86
C GLY A 625 13.66 -56.15 60.76
N ASP A 626 12.95 -56.91 61.61
CA ASP A 626 13.48 -57.94 62.50
C ASP A 626 14.13 -59.11 61.73
N GLU A 627 15.47 -59.17 61.68
CA GLU A 627 16.23 -60.39 61.38
C GLU A 627 17.42 -60.59 62.34
N ASP A 628 17.19 -61.22 63.51
CA ASP A 628 18.27 -61.99 64.19
C ASP A 628 17.77 -63.04 65.23
N GLY A 629 18.14 -64.31 65.02
CA GLY A 629 18.48 -65.26 66.10
C GLY A 629 17.38 -66.07 66.83
N ASP A 630 17.21 -67.34 66.41
CA ASP A 630 16.60 -68.41 67.23
C ASP A 630 17.64 -69.05 68.20
N GLU A 631 17.16 -69.71 69.28
CA GLU A 631 17.88 -70.60 70.24
C GLU A 631 19.22 -70.14 70.89
N ASP A 632 19.24 -69.93 72.23
CA ASP A 632 19.80 -70.91 73.20
C ASP A 632 19.63 -70.51 74.71
N GLY A 633 19.62 -71.51 75.62
CA GLY A 633 20.17 -71.35 77.00
C GLY A 633 19.29 -71.06 78.24
N THR A 634 18.69 -72.12 78.83
CA THR A 634 18.61 -72.44 80.31
C THR A 634 18.42 -71.32 81.36
N GLU A 635 17.30 -71.28 82.10
CA GLU A 635 17.03 -72.06 83.35
C GLU A 635 17.75 -71.57 84.63
N ASP A 636 17.07 -70.75 85.46
CA ASP A 636 16.90 -70.92 86.93
C ASP A 636 16.15 -69.70 87.55
N GLY A 637 15.41 -69.87 88.67
CA GLY A 637 15.00 -68.72 89.53
C GLY A 637 13.53 -68.58 89.96
N VAL A 638 13.12 -69.38 90.96
CA VAL A 638 12.01 -69.16 91.93
C VAL A 638 12.07 -67.74 92.59
N GLU A 639 11.04 -67.12 93.21
CA GLU A 639 9.95 -67.61 94.09
C GLU A 639 8.86 -66.52 94.33
N ASP A 640 7.65 -66.93 94.76
CA ASP A 640 6.51 -66.16 95.38
C ASP A 640 5.93 -64.87 94.73
N GLY A 641 4.59 -64.65 94.71
CA GLY A 641 3.49 -65.52 95.17
C GLY A 641 2.09 -64.86 95.14
N THR A 642 1.05 -65.71 95.26
CA THR A 642 -0.29 -65.57 95.91
C THR A 642 -0.81 -64.20 96.38
N ASP A 643 -2.11 -63.87 96.41
CA ASP A 643 -3.39 -64.50 95.99
C ASP A 643 -4.52 -63.45 96.15
N ASP A 644 -5.76 -63.79 95.77
CA ASP A 644 -7.05 -63.13 96.09
C ASP A 644 -7.32 -61.71 95.50
N GLY A 645 -8.57 -61.36 95.11
CA GLY A 645 -9.81 -62.15 95.20
C GLY A 645 -11.05 -61.58 94.49
N ASP A 646 -12.18 -62.22 94.78
CA ASP A 646 -13.44 -62.32 94.02
C ASP A 646 -14.42 -61.11 93.96
N VAL A 647 -15.23 -61.11 92.88
CA VAL A 647 -16.70 -60.83 92.81
C VAL A 647 -17.29 -59.40 92.65
N ASP A 648 -18.15 -59.32 91.62
CA ASP A 648 -19.34 -58.48 91.31
C ASP A 648 -19.67 -57.16 92.06
N GLY A 649 -20.07 -56.14 91.27
CA GLY A 649 -20.85 -54.99 91.73
C GLY A 649 -21.38 -54.12 90.57
N THR A 650 -22.69 -53.89 90.52
CA THR A 650 -23.39 -52.99 89.56
C THR A 650 -23.92 -51.73 90.26
N GLU A 651 -24.49 -50.80 89.46
CA GLU A 651 -25.54 -49.83 89.83
C GLU A 651 -25.10 -48.37 90.14
N ASP A 652 -25.37 -47.51 89.15
CA ASP A 652 -25.94 -46.13 89.13
C ASP A 652 -25.45 -44.96 90.02
N GLY A 653 -25.31 -43.80 89.36
CA GLY A 653 -25.62 -42.45 89.88
C GLY A 653 -24.44 -41.59 90.40
N THR A 654 -24.53 -40.26 90.47
CA THR A 654 -25.48 -39.23 89.93
C THR A 654 -24.93 -37.84 90.31
N GLU A 655 -25.09 -36.81 89.46
CA GLU A 655 -25.47 -35.45 89.91
C GLU A 655 -26.08 -34.63 88.73
N ASP A 656 -27.12 -33.83 89.00
CA ASP A 656 -27.96 -33.11 88.00
C ASP A 656 -27.43 -31.67 87.72
N GLY A 657 -27.90 -30.87 86.74
CA GLY A 657 -29.22 -30.23 86.61
C GLY A 657 -29.36 -28.99 87.54
N VAL A 658 -30.05 -27.87 87.24
CA VAL A 658 -31.12 -27.46 86.28
C VAL A 658 -30.95 -25.91 86.08
N GLU A 659 -31.36 -25.21 85.00
CA GLU A 659 -32.72 -24.62 84.79
C GLU A 659 -32.91 -23.90 83.42
N ASP A 660 -33.76 -24.53 82.58
CA ASP A 660 -34.78 -24.10 81.58
C ASP A 660 -34.86 -22.69 80.93
N GLY A 661 -35.42 -22.66 79.69
CA GLY A 661 -35.66 -21.43 78.89
C GLY A 661 -36.67 -21.44 77.70
N THR A 662 -37.32 -22.57 77.37
CA THR A 662 -38.57 -22.75 76.54
C THR A 662 -38.71 -22.27 75.07
N ASP A 663 -38.93 -23.25 74.19
CA ASP A 663 -40.00 -23.46 73.17
C ASP A 663 -40.20 -22.59 71.88
N ASP A 664 -40.08 -23.30 70.73
CA ASP A 664 -40.88 -23.33 69.47
C ASP A 664 -41.29 -22.08 68.63
N GLY A 665 -41.01 -22.17 67.29
CA GLY A 665 -42.01 -21.81 66.26
C GLY A 665 -41.58 -21.07 64.96
N ASP A 666 -41.48 -21.82 63.84
CA ASP A 666 -41.71 -21.45 62.41
C ASP A 666 -41.36 -20.06 61.79
N VAL A 667 -40.59 -20.13 60.69
CA VAL A 667 -40.69 -19.38 59.40
C VAL A 667 -40.09 -17.95 59.26
N ASP A 668 -39.20 -17.84 58.25
CA ASP A 668 -38.74 -16.72 57.39
C ASP A 668 -38.51 -15.29 57.92
N GLY A 669 -37.35 -14.70 57.56
CA GLY A 669 -37.29 -13.27 57.18
C GLY A 669 -36.03 -12.43 57.48
N THR A 670 -35.03 -12.49 56.59
CA THR A 670 -34.16 -11.36 56.11
C THR A 670 -33.27 -10.51 57.04
N GLU A 671 -32.22 -9.96 56.40
CA GLU A 671 -31.34 -8.81 56.76
C GLU A 671 -30.29 -8.96 57.89
N ASP A 672 -29.04 -8.73 57.45
CA ASP A 672 -27.89 -8.02 58.05
C ASP A 672 -27.33 -8.42 59.45
N GLY A 673 -26.01 -8.47 59.65
CA GLY A 673 -24.91 -8.22 58.71
C GLY A 673 -23.56 -7.97 59.44
N VAL A 674 -22.50 -7.72 58.65
CA VAL A 674 -21.10 -7.49 59.08
C VAL A 674 -20.37 -8.74 59.62
N GLU A 675 -19.63 -9.37 58.71
CA GLU A 675 -18.45 -10.21 58.99
C GLU A 675 -17.19 -9.32 58.91
N ASP A 676 -16.14 -9.63 59.68
CA ASP A 676 -14.94 -8.79 59.78
C ASP A 676 -13.70 -9.66 60.10
N GLY A 677 -12.73 -9.70 59.18
CA GLY A 677 -11.35 -10.14 59.46
C GLY A 677 -10.73 -11.23 58.57
N THR A 678 -9.72 -10.82 57.78
CA THR A 678 -8.34 -11.38 57.81
C THR A 678 -7.37 -10.35 57.20
N ASP A 679 -6.10 -10.36 57.63
CA ASP A 679 -5.05 -9.42 57.20
C ASP A 679 -4.15 -9.98 56.06
N ASP A 680 -3.57 -9.05 55.29
CA ASP A 680 -2.31 -9.09 54.49
C ASP A 680 -2.09 -10.15 53.37
N GLY A 681 -1.77 -9.67 52.15
CA GLY A 681 -1.43 -10.48 50.96
C GLY A 681 -1.13 -9.67 49.68
N ASP A 682 -0.06 -8.88 49.70
CA ASP A 682 0.41 -7.88 48.69
C ASP A 682 0.28 -8.14 47.15
N VAL A 683 -0.06 -7.04 46.44
CA VAL A 683 0.45 -6.56 45.12
C VAL A 683 -0.15 -7.02 43.76
N ASP A 684 -0.65 -6.00 43.02
CA ASP A 684 -0.75 -5.69 41.57
C ASP A 684 -0.80 -6.80 40.49
N GLY A 685 -1.63 -6.72 39.42
CA GLY A 685 -2.63 -5.68 39.05
C GLY A 685 -3.10 -5.77 37.58
N THR A 686 -3.99 -4.83 37.16
CA THR A 686 -4.54 -4.59 35.78
C THR A 686 -5.38 -5.72 35.13
N GLU A 687 -6.45 -5.48 34.36
CA GLU A 687 -7.22 -4.24 34.02
C GLU A 687 -8.72 -4.58 33.71
N ASP A 688 -9.58 -3.54 33.59
CA ASP A 688 -10.97 -3.42 33.05
C ASP A 688 -11.90 -4.65 32.85
N GLY A 689 -13.20 -4.62 33.16
CA GLY A 689 -14.13 -3.54 33.59
C GLY A 689 -15.42 -4.18 34.18
N VAL A 690 -16.69 -3.85 33.91
CA VAL A 690 -17.50 -2.73 33.31
C VAL A 690 -18.99 -3.11 33.59
N GLU A 691 -20.02 -2.25 33.73
CA GLU A 691 -20.19 -0.78 33.79
C GLU A 691 -21.48 -0.48 34.66
N ASP A 692 -22.34 0.48 34.29
CA ASP A 692 -23.72 0.76 34.75
C ASP A 692 -23.94 1.28 36.19
N GLY A 693 -24.54 2.48 36.36
CA GLY A 693 -24.88 2.98 37.71
C GLY A 693 -25.50 4.37 37.96
N THR A 694 -25.51 5.32 37.00
CA THR A 694 -26.27 6.62 37.00
C THR A 694 -26.22 7.62 38.19
N ASP A 695 -26.20 8.91 37.80
CA ASP A 695 -26.73 10.13 38.48
C ASP A 695 -25.88 10.96 39.48
N ASP A 696 -26.07 12.28 39.32
CA ASP A 696 -25.78 13.45 40.17
C ASP A 696 -24.34 13.69 40.73
N GLY A 697 -23.56 14.45 39.97
CA GLY A 697 -22.37 15.19 40.42
C GLY A 697 -22.39 16.64 39.93
N ASP A 698 -22.74 17.59 40.80
CA ASP A 698 -22.92 19.01 40.46
C ASP A 698 -21.60 19.73 40.08
N VAL A 699 -21.71 20.75 39.23
CA VAL A 699 -20.56 21.54 38.74
C VAL A 699 -20.11 22.58 39.77
N ASP A 700 -18.84 22.51 40.22
CA ASP A 700 -18.16 23.66 40.82
C ASP A 700 -16.63 23.60 40.54
N GLY A 701 -16.13 24.51 39.71
CA GLY A 701 -14.78 24.44 39.13
C GLY A 701 -14.50 25.57 38.11
N THR A 702 -14.61 26.83 38.55
CA THR A 702 -14.68 27.99 37.66
C THR A 702 -13.36 28.45 37.03
N GLU A 703 -13.41 28.63 35.71
CA GLU A 703 -12.76 29.65 34.85
C GLU A 703 -11.27 30.00 35.05
N ASP A 704 -10.51 29.79 33.96
CA ASP A 704 -9.19 30.39 33.72
C ASP A 704 -9.23 31.92 33.50
N GLY A 705 -8.06 32.56 33.62
CA GLY A 705 -7.89 34.01 33.53
C GLY A 705 -7.69 34.55 32.10
N VAL A 706 -8.63 35.39 31.68
CA VAL A 706 -8.60 36.48 30.67
C VAL A 706 -7.26 36.89 29.99
N GLU A 707 -7.38 37.13 28.67
CA GLU A 707 -6.76 38.18 27.83
C GLU A 707 -5.24 38.47 27.91
N ASP A 708 -4.50 38.23 26.81
CA ASP A 708 -4.14 39.29 25.82
C ASP A 708 -3.24 38.69 24.70
N GLY A 709 -3.41 39.11 23.44
CA GLY A 709 -2.57 38.65 22.31
C GLY A 709 -3.06 39.05 20.92
#